data_AF-A0A9W4XXB4-F1
#
_entry.id   AF-A0A9W4XXB4-F1
#
_cell.length_a   1.000
_cell.length_b   1.000
_cell.length_c   1.000
_cell.angle_alpha   90.00
_cell.angle_beta   90.00
_cell.angle_gamma   90.00
#
_symmetry.space_group_name_H-M   'P 1'
#
loop_
_entity.id
_entity.type
_entity.pdbx_description
1 polymer ?
#
loop_
_entity_poly.entity_id
_entity_poly.type
_entity_poly.pdbx_seq_one_letter_code
_entity_poly.pdbx_strand_id
1 'polypeptide(L)'
;MAMQKGFVLVHSELFSRMRQHCEHCNDFNIPLQDLSDGRVVAPTANLRKRKTAQPEGSTQSALINSSTPMLQSWTEATESRLLSRAPGTGSLLQSNSESPVGPLSGPPKKKRVKKSRKILALDRFVQNVPQGNRWRARQSELGLNTVKEYEDVIQRFSRSACVASKREYCKELGDSGGELITVGKRLAILTKSSLENVHLQRSFAYFHVLILLSYCEILRQKGVSGKAIDELVQTITQIRENDRKSLLDTVPWIHQLIIELVRRGWTLYRATEIFFLNAISISDLVRIRGDETSRSILEHLSAKTFVEHSYNDCLTPSYSIPGLITLLLDSVNSTNQSTLTEVYRALGYDLSDLPTSLVGIYKVHPAKIAPAYQVSREFENLTHNSFIAGVTRNGADYEENMNRSMIVCAEKTLLSLICTIGSIPRFVLEQAVSPQKRWNEYGREYETNPQNSQFGPHLKDLFLDSGRLWQTLEHLVSLAAIGVENCSNMEVYICASTPTEYICGQQRSYWIEQALWLFCYIFPRNPTTLTVSEKEKLLTVLGDLLRSYAETGSEIPANDEVIETLLSASKFGPLARRRLILSLVDRLLEKMDSTYLHAEAIYQRSVILRLKGDIAGSTQLLQEFLNRADLSTRLQSHSILGLLHLSQATNYAYNFDFLSADKESKMWIPTESNGTEDQLDVVWNQIHSAGRISRGQGHFQTACLFFERCLQRDPLRESKRHLALAHLVDSYIEVDFLERREIYSQSLGDLLDKAEKLVTPEIKNTRHHAPHSKGYRRLLLSLSEIEIRRSQFTAAEQLLKEVSDIYEKLIDPDIIDRLGHVRALIALARVSPLSEGEARWKDALSLGRRYNPLEEEVFTVALIHLFICVVRLQGRDSEGAKAAFDYAAGICQTKPPQFLMPGVGTFLFADVQYQIELLAGWKLPRRELRRSPLDMDKKVYEGFKSDDVTDEMLDEAAKLFSENYGVWGEHAAEQMGKFAKAGRPVRLSRQRLRDEYLPREISSYVRVTVNGHLAGNAFACRWSVGGRTICWITQLVVHRDFRERGLAAGLLDEIKLDGDDVYGVMSSHPAACLAASRAYKRPIDTASLEFMKDNAESIMKASPVGYVMDAKLRGSLFDVEDTSGLVSSVDSGFFVDHGEPLEALEWVRESMDWPLGELLDGHEFVLILQARRRSRSRSSSSRQNATS
;
A
#
# COMPACT_ATOMS: atom_id res chain seq x y z
N MET A 1 -13.81 -5.44 -43.43
CA MET A 1 -12.83 -6.55 -43.38
C MET A 1 -12.92 -7.21 -42.01
N ALA A 2 -12.84 -8.53 -41.92
CA ALA A 2 -12.86 -9.22 -40.61
C ALA A 2 -11.46 -9.24 -40.00
N MET A 3 -11.29 -8.67 -38.79
CA MET A 3 -10.08 -8.88 -38.00
C MET A 3 -10.04 -10.34 -37.51
N GLN A 4 -8.93 -11.02 -37.75
CA GLN A 4 -8.72 -12.38 -37.25
C GLN A 4 -8.49 -12.37 -35.74
N LYS A 5 -8.91 -13.44 -35.05
CA LYS A 5 -8.61 -13.62 -33.62
C LYS A 5 -7.09 -13.62 -33.41
N GLY A 6 -6.62 -12.85 -32.43
CA GLY A 6 -5.20 -12.82 -32.04
C GLY A 6 -4.45 -11.54 -32.40
N PHE A 7 -5.02 -10.38 -32.06
CA PHE A 7 -4.31 -9.09 -32.08
C PHE A 7 -4.66 -8.26 -30.83
N VAL A 8 -3.73 -7.42 -30.39
CA VAL A 8 -3.86 -6.53 -29.21
C VAL A 8 -3.52 -5.10 -29.63
N LEU A 9 -4.30 -4.14 -29.13
CA LEU A 9 -4.03 -2.71 -29.32
C LEU A 9 -3.04 -2.22 -28.27
N VAL A 10 -1.90 -1.71 -28.71
CA VAL A 10 -0.86 -1.11 -27.86
C VAL A 10 -0.58 0.31 -28.36
N HIS A 11 -0.31 1.26 -27.46
CA HIS A 11 0.14 2.60 -27.85
C HIS A 11 1.46 2.50 -28.63
N SER A 12 1.57 3.14 -29.79
CA SER A 12 2.71 2.97 -30.71
C SER A 12 4.04 3.30 -30.05
N GLU A 13 4.08 4.33 -29.22
CA GLU A 13 5.25 4.69 -28.44
C GLU A 13 5.66 3.59 -27.44
N LEU A 14 4.70 2.98 -26.74
CA LEU A 14 4.98 1.90 -25.79
C LEU A 14 5.41 0.62 -26.53
N PHE A 15 4.79 0.33 -27.68
CA PHE A 15 5.21 -0.76 -28.55
C PHE A 15 6.63 -0.55 -29.12
N SER A 16 6.98 0.69 -29.49
CA SER A 16 8.32 1.06 -29.97
C SER A 16 9.36 0.95 -28.86
N ARG A 17 9.06 1.43 -27.64
CA ARG A 17 9.88 1.19 -26.43
C ARG A 17 10.09 -0.32 -26.19
N MET A 18 9.06 -1.16 -26.41
CA MET A 18 9.16 -2.62 -26.31
C MET A 18 9.98 -3.27 -27.46
N ARG A 19 9.95 -2.69 -28.67
CA ARG A 19 10.62 -3.19 -29.87
C ARG A 19 12.13 -2.94 -29.86
N GLN A 20 12.57 -1.77 -29.39
CA GLN A 20 14.01 -1.44 -29.28
C GLN A 20 14.77 -2.41 -28.37
N HIS A 21 14.14 -2.91 -27.30
CA HIS A 21 14.77 -3.86 -26.37
C HIS A 21 14.70 -5.33 -26.83
N CYS A 22 14.56 -5.61 -28.14
CA CYS A 22 14.39 -6.99 -28.63
C CYS A 22 14.90 -7.26 -30.06
N GLU A 23 16.06 -6.71 -30.43
CA GLU A 23 16.69 -6.84 -31.78
C GLU A 23 16.72 -8.26 -32.37
N HIS A 24 16.77 -9.29 -31.50
CA HIS A 24 16.91 -10.70 -31.90
C HIS A 24 15.58 -11.50 -31.86
N CYS A 25 14.42 -10.86 -31.66
CA CYS A 25 13.12 -11.54 -31.62
C CYS A 25 12.37 -11.46 -32.96
N ASN A 26 12.42 -12.55 -33.72
CA ASN A 26 11.79 -12.65 -35.06
C ASN A 26 10.28 -12.40 -35.08
N ASP A 27 9.57 -12.56 -33.96
CA ASP A 27 8.12 -12.33 -33.87
C ASP A 27 7.73 -10.84 -34.06
N PHE A 28 8.69 -9.91 -33.98
CA PHE A 28 8.48 -8.47 -34.20
C PHE A 28 8.79 -7.99 -35.65
N ASN A 29 9.12 -8.89 -36.58
CA ASN A 29 9.43 -8.55 -37.99
C ASN A 29 8.20 -8.48 -38.91
N ILE A 30 6.98 -8.57 -38.38
CA ILE A 30 5.74 -8.38 -39.14
C ILE A 30 5.44 -6.86 -39.22
N PRO A 31 5.05 -6.31 -40.39
CA PRO A 31 4.63 -4.91 -40.50
C PRO A 31 3.36 -4.67 -39.68
N LEU A 32 3.38 -3.63 -38.85
CA LEU A 32 2.25 -3.20 -38.03
C LEU A 32 1.25 -2.42 -38.89
N GLN A 33 0.00 -2.40 -38.45
CA GLN A 33 -1.00 -1.45 -38.96
C GLN A 33 -1.19 -0.33 -37.93
N ASP A 34 -0.72 0.87 -38.28
CA ASP A 34 -0.96 2.09 -37.51
C ASP A 34 -2.44 2.50 -37.58
N LEU A 35 -2.97 2.92 -36.43
CA LEU A 35 -4.26 3.61 -36.32
C LEU A 35 -4.01 5.11 -36.17
N SER A 36 -4.94 5.92 -36.69
CA SER A 36 -4.83 7.39 -36.73
C SER A 36 -4.92 8.09 -35.36
N ASP A 37 -4.87 7.33 -34.26
CA ASP A 37 -4.91 7.79 -32.87
C ASP A 37 -3.62 7.44 -32.09
N GLY A 38 -2.58 6.95 -32.78
CA GLY A 38 -1.31 6.58 -32.15
C GLY A 38 -1.31 5.19 -31.51
N ARG A 39 -2.27 4.31 -31.83
CA ARG A 39 -2.22 2.89 -31.46
C ARG A 39 -1.80 2.02 -32.64
N VAL A 40 -1.11 0.91 -32.35
CA VAL A 40 -0.76 -0.13 -33.33
C VAL A 40 -1.44 -1.45 -33.01
N VAL A 41 -1.79 -2.17 -34.07
CA VAL A 41 -2.38 -3.50 -34.03
C VAL A 41 -1.26 -4.55 -34.02
N ALA A 42 -0.99 -5.15 -32.85
CA ALA A 42 0.10 -6.11 -32.66
C ALA A 42 -0.43 -7.57 -32.60
N PRO A 43 0.15 -8.53 -33.36
CA PRO A 43 -0.31 -9.92 -33.33
C PRO A 43 0.01 -10.62 -32.00
N THR A 44 -0.90 -11.46 -31.51
CA THR A 44 -0.60 -12.42 -30.45
C THR A 44 0.29 -13.53 -31.01
N ALA A 45 1.32 -13.93 -30.26
CA ALA A 45 2.28 -14.94 -30.68
C ALA A 45 1.61 -16.31 -30.96
N ASN A 46 1.40 -16.62 -32.24
CA ASN A 46 0.88 -17.90 -32.69
C ASN A 46 1.96 -18.99 -32.56
N LEU A 47 2.02 -19.65 -31.40
CA LEU A 47 2.89 -20.79 -31.11
C LEU A 47 2.55 -21.99 -32.02
N ARG A 48 3.04 -21.95 -33.26
CA ARG A 48 2.97 -23.06 -34.21
C ARG A 48 3.67 -24.27 -33.60
N LYS A 49 2.94 -25.39 -33.48
CA LYS A 49 3.51 -26.71 -33.17
C LYS A 49 4.69 -26.99 -34.11
N ARG A 50 5.93 -26.97 -33.59
CA ARG A 50 7.06 -27.58 -34.29
C ARG A 50 6.75 -29.07 -34.44
N LYS A 51 6.55 -29.54 -35.68
CA LYS A 51 6.63 -30.96 -35.97
C LYS A 51 8.01 -31.44 -35.54
N THR A 52 8.08 -32.59 -34.88
CA THR A 52 9.34 -33.27 -34.59
C THR A 52 10.02 -33.63 -35.89
N ALA A 53 11.29 -33.22 -36.04
CA ALA A 53 12.19 -33.84 -37.00
C ALA A 53 12.59 -35.22 -36.46
N GLN A 54 12.74 -36.20 -37.36
CA GLN A 54 13.26 -37.52 -37.00
C GLN A 54 14.78 -37.45 -36.81
N PRO A 55 15.34 -38.15 -35.82
CA PRO A 55 16.67 -38.74 -35.93
C PRO A 55 16.54 -40.13 -36.59
N GLU A 56 17.23 -40.34 -37.71
CA GLU A 56 17.42 -41.67 -38.28
C GLU A 56 18.61 -42.40 -37.62
N GLY A 57 18.56 -43.74 -37.61
CA GLY A 57 19.79 -44.55 -37.69
C GLY A 57 20.46 -45.01 -36.38
N SER A 58 20.19 -46.27 -36.00
CA SER A 58 21.14 -47.21 -35.35
C SER A 58 21.51 -46.95 -33.85
N THR A 59 21.73 -47.95 -32.98
CA THR A 59 21.60 -49.42 -33.11
C THR A 59 21.36 -50.09 -31.73
N GLN A 60 20.94 -51.37 -31.75
CA GLN A 60 21.08 -52.40 -30.68
C GLN A 60 20.22 -52.33 -29.39
N SER A 61 19.31 -53.31 -29.26
CA SER A 61 19.31 -54.38 -28.22
C SER A 61 19.40 -53.99 -26.72
N ALA A 62 18.51 -54.43 -25.80
CA ALA A 62 17.37 -55.35 -25.93
C ALA A 62 16.33 -55.23 -24.79
N LEU A 63 15.19 -55.89 -25.04
CA LEU A 63 14.15 -56.47 -24.15
C LEU A 63 14.58 -56.76 -22.68
N ILE A 64 13.68 -56.73 -21.68
CA ILE A 64 12.60 -57.73 -21.47
C ILE A 64 11.34 -57.15 -20.77
N ASN A 65 10.18 -57.65 -21.24
CA ASN A 65 8.82 -57.90 -20.69
C ASN A 65 8.56 -57.71 -19.15
N SER A 66 7.32 -57.58 -18.62
CA SER A 66 6.00 -57.96 -19.19
C SER A 66 4.78 -57.25 -18.54
N SER A 67 3.78 -56.98 -19.38
CA SER A 67 2.34 -57.35 -19.26
C SER A 67 1.49 -57.13 -17.98
N THR A 68 0.33 -56.49 -18.21
CA THR A 68 -0.94 -56.49 -17.46
C THR A 68 -1.62 -57.89 -17.40
N PRO A 69 -2.63 -58.16 -16.54
CA PRO A 69 -4.00 -57.64 -16.71
C PRO A 69 -4.80 -57.32 -15.41
N MET A 70 -6.05 -56.85 -15.59
CA MET A 70 -7.07 -56.68 -14.54
C MET A 70 -7.83 -57.99 -14.27
N LEU A 71 -8.50 -58.12 -13.11
CA LEU A 71 -9.97 -57.98 -12.95
C LEU A 71 -10.55 -58.86 -11.81
N GLN A 72 -11.47 -58.30 -10.99
CA GLN A 72 -12.49 -59.01 -10.17
C GLN A 72 -12.01 -59.97 -9.03
N SER A 73 -12.79 -60.33 -7.98
CA SER A 73 -13.88 -59.68 -7.20
C SER A 73 -14.30 -60.57 -5.99
N TRP A 74 -15.21 -60.11 -5.10
CA TRP A 74 -15.84 -60.82 -3.95
C TRP A 74 -14.92 -61.16 -2.75
N THR A 75 -15.37 -61.44 -1.51
CA THR A 75 -16.46 -60.90 -0.62
C THR A 75 -16.11 -61.30 0.85
N GLU A 76 -17.00 -60.98 1.81
CA GLU A 76 -17.02 -61.45 3.22
C GLU A 76 -15.96 -60.78 4.12
N ALA A 77 -16.26 -60.11 5.24
CA ALA A 77 -17.37 -60.13 6.22
C ALA A 77 -17.30 -61.24 7.28
N THR A 78 -17.21 -60.84 8.55
CA THR A 78 -17.44 -61.73 9.71
C THR A 78 -17.95 -60.90 10.88
N GLU A 79 -19.20 -61.11 11.29
CA GLU A 79 -19.77 -60.51 12.51
C GLU A 79 -19.53 -61.38 13.74
N SER A 80 -19.40 -60.75 14.92
CA SER A 80 -19.88 -61.25 16.22
C SER A 80 -20.00 -60.03 17.16
N ARG A 81 -21.21 -59.58 17.56
CA ARG A 81 -22.13 -60.15 18.57
C ARG A 81 -21.53 -60.10 20.01
N LEU A 82 -22.23 -59.65 21.07
CA LEU A 82 -23.61 -59.13 21.24
C LEU A 82 -23.76 -58.28 22.54
N LEU A 83 -24.96 -57.69 22.71
CA LEU A 83 -25.70 -57.22 23.90
C LEU A 83 -25.33 -57.85 25.30
N SER A 84 -25.62 -57.29 26.50
CA SER A 84 -26.49 -56.16 26.94
C SER A 84 -26.38 -55.78 28.45
N ARG A 85 -26.59 -54.48 28.77
CA ARG A 85 -27.54 -53.88 29.77
C ARG A 85 -27.59 -54.36 31.26
N ALA A 86 -27.58 -53.38 32.20
CA ALA A 86 -28.16 -53.37 33.57
C ALA A 86 -27.36 -54.04 34.75
N PRO A 87 -27.79 -53.96 36.03
CA PRO A 87 -27.87 -52.72 36.83
C PRO A 87 -27.47 -52.80 38.34
N GLY A 88 -27.12 -51.65 38.95
CA GLY A 88 -27.72 -51.16 40.21
C GLY A 88 -27.31 -51.72 41.60
N THR A 89 -27.47 -50.84 42.62
CA THR A 89 -27.40 -51.08 44.10
C THR A 89 -26.04 -51.53 44.67
N GLY A 90 -25.63 -51.18 45.90
CA GLY A 90 -26.17 -50.31 46.96
C GLY A 90 -25.12 -50.24 48.10
N SER A 91 -25.34 -49.77 49.33
CA SER A 91 -26.38 -48.92 49.96
C SER A 91 -25.87 -48.59 51.37
N LEU A 92 -26.11 -47.38 51.91
CA LEU A 92 -26.20 -47.21 53.37
C LEU A 92 -27.10 -46.02 53.76
N LEU A 93 -28.13 -46.38 54.52
CA LEU A 93 -29.21 -45.59 55.12
C LEU A 93 -28.67 -44.59 56.19
N GLN A 94 -29.42 -43.63 56.76
CA GLN A 94 -30.88 -43.53 56.96
C GLN A 94 -31.33 -42.06 57.20
N SER A 95 -32.50 -41.69 56.64
CA SER A 95 -33.66 -40.95 57.21
C SER A 95 -33.49 -39.91 58.37
N ASN A 96 -34.23 -38.79 58.46
CA ASN A 96 -35.56 -38.38 57.95
C ASN A 96 -35.50 -36.91 57.39
N SER A 97 -36.54 -36.08 57.13
CA SER A 97 -37.97 -36.04 57.51
C SER A 97 -38.86 -35.29 56.50
N GLU A 98 -40.18 -35.34 56.75
CA GLU A 98 -41.31 -34.71 56.03
C GLU A 98 -41.67 -33.31 56.60
N SER A 99 -42.48 -32.39 56.04
CA SER A 99 -43.08 -32.05 54.70
C SER A 99 -43.86 -30.71 54.94
N PRO A 100 -45.02 -30.29 54.34
CA PRO A 100 -45.69 -30.55 53.05
C PRO A 100 -46.22 -29.26 52.30
N VAL A 101 -46.89 -29.45 51.14
CA VAL A 101 -47.79 -28.53 50.37
C VAL A 101 -47.20 -27.27 49.68
N GLY A 102 -47.72 -26.95 48.47
CA GLY A 102 -47.38 -25.77 47.63
C GLY A 102 -48.51 -24.70 47.55
N PRO A 103 -48.72 -23.95 46.43
CA PRO A 103 -48.22 -24.15 45.07
C PRO A 103 -47.58 -22.92 44.35
N LEU A 104 -46.97 -23.20 43.19
CA LEU A 104 -46.81 -22.34 41.99
C LEU A 104 -46.59 -20.81 42.15
N SER A 105 -45.32 -20.39 42.02
CA SER A 105 -44.98 -19.19 41.23
C SER A 105 -43.64 -19.40 40.52
N GLY A 106 -43.50 -18.86 39.30
CA GLY A 106 -42.31 -19.08 38.46
C GLY A 106 -41.13 -18.18 38.84
N PRO A 107 -39.87 -18.65 38.73
CA PRO A 107 -38.69 -17.86 39.10
C PRO A 107 -38.52 -16.62 38.20
N PRO A 108 -38.17 -15.45 38.76
CA PRO A 108 -38.22 -14.17 38.04
C PRO A 108 -37.12 -14.03 36.99
N LYS A 109 -37.44 -13.32 35.89
CA LYS A 109 -36.48 -12.92 34.86
C LYS A 109 -35.33 -12.12 35.47
N LYS A 110 -34.12 -12.69 35.54
CA LYS A 110 -32.91 -12.01 36.03
C LYS A 110 -32.59 -10.76 35.20
N LYS A 111 -32.96 -9.58 35.69
CA LYS A 111 -32.48 -8.30 35.14
C LYS A 111 -30.94 -8.29 35.23
N ARG A 112 -30.25 -8.14 34.09
CA ARG A 112 -28.79 -7.92 34.07
C ARG A 112 -28.49 -6.58 34.77
N VAL A 113 -27.96 -6.66 35.99
CA VAL A 113 -27.45 -5.47 36.71
C VAL A 113 -26.25 -4.92 35.93
N LYS A 114 -26.33 -3.68 35.48
CA LYS A 114 -25.18 -2.99 34.86
C LYS A 114 -24.12 -2.73 35.95
N LYS A 115 -22.96 -3.39 35.89
CA LYS A 115 -21.79 -3.05 36.72
C LYS A 115 -21.49 -1.55 36.58
N SER A 116 -21.08 -0.91 37.69
CA SER A 116 -20.72 0.52 37.66
C SER A 116 -19.44 0.75 36.84
N ARG A 117 -19.26 1.96 36.30
CA ARG A 117 -18.04 2.32 35.55
C ARG A 117 -16.77 2.23 36.42
N LYS A 118 -16.88 2.39 37.74
CA LYS A 118 -15.76 2.19 38.69
C LYS A 118 -15.39 0.71 38.80
N ILE A 119 -16.37 -0.19 38.98
CA ILE A 119 -16.13 -1.64 39.05
C ILE A 119 -15.54 -2.15 37.73
N LEU A 120 -16.01 -1.68 36.58
CA LEU A 120 -15.47 -2.08 35.27
C LEU A 120 -14.03 -1.60 35.02
N ALA A 121 -13.62 -0.48 35.60
CA ALA A 121 -12.24 -0.01 35.55
C ALA A 121 -11.33 -0.82 36.50
N LEU A 122 -11.83 -1.18 37.69
CA LEU A 122 -11.15 -2.08 38.63
C LEU A 122 -10.96 -3.49 38.06
N ASP A 123 -12.04 -4.09 37.53
CA ASP A 123 -12.01 -5.40 36.86
C ASP A 123 -10.90 -5.43 35.79
N ARG A 124 -10.84 -4.39 34.95
CA ARG A 124 -9.85 -4.24 33.87
C ARG A 124 -8.42 -4.08 34.41
N PHE A 125 -8.21 -3.28 35.44
CA PHE A 125 -6.90 -3.11 36.07
C PHE A 125 -6.38 -4.45 36.58
N VAL A 126 -7.20 -5.18 37.32
CA VAL A 126 -6.82 -6.45 37.96
C VAL A 126 -6.60 -7.56 36.93
N GLN A 127 -7.46 -7.68 35.91
CA GLN A 127 -7.36 -8.74 34.88
C GLN A 127 -6.15 -8.62 33.96
N ASN A 128 -5.57 -7.42 33.82
CA ASN A 128 -4.44 -7.15 32.93
C ASN A 128 -3.07 -7.35 33.60
N VAL A 129 -3.00 -7.60 34.92
CA VAL A 129 -1.71 -7.84 35.62
C VAL A 129 -1.15 -9.23 35.28
N PRO A 130 0.10 -9.34 34.78
CA PRO A 130 0.66 -10.65 34.44
C PRO A 130 0.87 -11.54 35.66
N GLN A 131 0.70 -12.86 35.47
CA GLN A 131 0.90 -13.89 36.49
C GLN A 131 1.99 -14.87 36.04
N GLY A 132 2.96 -15.15 36.91
CA GLY A 132 4.07 -16.05 36.64
C GLY A 132 4.91 -15.63 35.43
N ASN A 133 5.35 -16.63 34.64
CA ASN A 133 6.14 -16.43 33.42
C ASN A 133 5.49 -15.56 32.32
N ARG A 134 4.21 -15.15 32.47
CA ARG A 134 3.54 -14.23 31.54
C ARG A 134 4.06 -12.79 31.60
N TRP A 135 4.91 -12.45 32.57
CA TRP A 135 5.50 -11.11 32.67
C TRP A 135 6.38 -10.78 31.44
N ARG A 136 7.30 -11.66 31.07
CA ARG A 136 8.11 -11.53 29.84
C ARG A 136 7.24 -11.55 28.57
N ALA A 137 6.23 -12.42 28.53
CA ALA A 137 5.28 -12.45 27.41
C ALA A 137 4.56 -11.09 27.23
N ARG A 138 4.15 -10.45 28.33
CA ARG A 138 3.54 -9.11 28.28
C ARG A 138 4.53 -8.01 27.87
N GLN A 139 5.80 -8.11 28.23
CA GLN A 139 6.84 -7.21 27.70
C GLN A 139 7.03 -7.41 26.18
N SER A 140 7.01 -8.66 25.69
CA SER A 140 7.06 -8.99 24.27
C SER A 140 5.81 -8.56 23.47
N GLU A 141 4.61 -8.66 24.04
CA GLU A 141 3.39 -8.04 23.49
C GLU A 141 3.56 -6.53 23.30
N LEU A 142 4.35 -5.89 24.17
CA LEU A 142 4.71 -4.47 24.06
C LEU A 142 5.94 -4.20 23.17
N GLY A 143 6.36 -5.17 22.38
CA GLY A 143 7.49 -5.06 21.44
C GLY A 143 8.87 -5.03 22.10
N LEU A 144 8.96 -5.31 23.40
CA LEU A 144 10.20 -5.35 24.16
C LEU A 144 10.61 -6.81 24.35
N ASN A 145 11.37 -7.37 23.40
CA ASN A 145 11.67 -8.80 23.36
C ASN A 145 12.93 -9.18 24.14
N THR A 146 13.92 -8.28 24.16
CA THR A 146 15.14 -8.39 24.97
C THR A 146 15.08 -7.47 26.19
N VAL A 147 15.99 -7.68 27.15
CA VAL A 147 16.21 -6.71 28.25
C VAL A 147 16.70 -5.39 27.67
N LYS A 148 17.69 -5.44 26.75
CA LYS A 148 18.30 -4.25 26.13
C LYS A 148 17.31 -3.36 25.38
N GLU A 149 16.32 -3.92 24.68
CA GLU A 149 15.26 -3.13 24.02
C GLU A 149 14.36 -2.41 25.04
N TYR A 150 14.05 -3.05 26.17
CA TYR A 150 13.32 -2.40 27.26
C TYR A 150 14.16 -1.25 27.82
N GLU A 151 15.43 -1.52 28.17
CA GLU A 151 16.35 -0.51 28.69
C GLU A 151 16.52 0.66 27.72
N ASP A 152 16.72 0.42 26.42
CA ASP A 152 16.79 1.45 25.38
C ASP A 152 15.53 2.33 25.34
N VAL A 153 14.34 1.75 25.48
CA VAL A 153 13.09 2.50 25.41
C VAL A 153 12.81 3.30 26.69
N ILE A 154 13.15 2.76 27.87
CA ILE A 154 13.06 3.54 29.11
C ILE A 154 14.15 4.63 29.16
N GLN A 155 15.39 4.34 28.74
CA GLN A 155 16.46 5.34 28.66
C GLN A 155 16.12 6.45 27.65
N ARG A 156 15.26 6.20 26.63
CA ARG A 156 14.71 7.25 25.76
C ARG A 156 13.75 8.19 26.48
N PHE A 157 13.04 7.77 27.53
CA PHE A 157 12.21 8.69 28.34
C PHE A 157 13.06 9.82 28.93
N SER A 158 14.28 9.51 29.39
CA SER A 158 15.25 10.50 29.90
C SER A 158 16.02 11.18 28.76
N ARG A 159 16.63 10.43 27.84
CA ARG A 159 17.56 10.96 26.84
C ARG A 159 16.92 11.70 25.67
N SER A 160 15.65 11.41 25.31
CA SER A 160 15.00 12.08 24.17
C SER A 160 14.72 13.58 24.42
N ALA A 161 14.81 14.04 25.67
CA ALA A 161 14.68 15.44 26.05
C ALA A 161 15.76 16.37 25.43
N CYS A 162 16.96 15.85 25.17
CA CYS A 162 18.08 16.65 24.68
C CYS A 162 18.10 16.87 23.15
N VAL A 163 17.25 16.19 22.38
CA VAL A 163 17.30 16.21 20.91
C VAL A 163 16.27 17.17 20.28
N ALA A 164 15.13 17.39 20.94
CA ALA A 164 13.98 18.08 20.35
C ALA A 164 13.98 19.63 20.48
N SER A 165 15.01 20.23 21.09
CA SER A 165 14.98 21.63 21.59
C SER A 165 16.22 22.45 21.22
N LYS A 166 16.70 22.38 19.96
CA LYS A 166 17.87 23.15 19.49
C LYS A 166 17.55 24.40 18.66
N ARG A 167 16.27 24.80 18.57
CA ARG A 167 15.82 26.13 18.11
C ARG A 167 14.69 26.66 19.00
N GLU A 168 14.70 27.99 19.13
CA GLU A 168 13.73 28.87 19.80
C GLU A 168 13.69 28.92 21.35
N TYR A 169 13.43 30.14 21.84
CA TYR A 169 13.27 30.59 23.24
C TYR A 169 14.37 30.27 24.28
N CYS A 170 15.42 31.09 24.25
CA CYS A 170 16.19 31.47 25.43
C CYS A 170 16.16 33.00 25.65
N LYS A 171 15.24 33.47 26.51
CA LYS A 171 15.32 34.74 27.26
C LYS A 171 14.11 34.86 28.20
N GLU A 172 14.31 34.56 29.49
CA GLU A 172 13.99 35.45 30.62
C GLU A 172 14.18 34.78 31.99
N LEU A 173 14.37 35.62 33.01
CA LEU A 173 14.25 35.38 34.46
C LEU A 173 15.12 34.26 35.09
N GLY A 174 16.14 34.72 35.83
CA GLY A 174 16.87 33.88 36.79
C GLY A 174 16.13 33.81 38.14
N ASP A 175 15.45 32.69 38.37
CA ASP A 175 15.08 32.18 39.69
C ASP A 175 15.12 30.64 39.63
N SER A 176 15.45 30.00 40.75
CA SER A 176 15.56 28.55 40.94
C SER A 176 14.30 27.77 40.52
N GLY A 177 13.11 28.38 40.63
CA GLY A 177 11.86 27.79 40.13
C GLY A 177 11.78 27.72 38.59
N GLY A 178 12.46 28.62 37.87
CA GLY A 178 12.42 28.71 36.41
C GLY A 178 13.05 27.50 35.71
N GLU A 179 14.14 26.97 36.25
CA GLU A 179 14.80 25.75 35.75
C GLU A 179 13.89 24.53 35.85
N LEU A 180 13.26 24.32 37.02
CA LEU A 180 12.34 23.22 37.27
C LEU A 180 11.07 23.31 36.40
N ILE A 181 10.51 24.52 36.22
CA ILE A 181 9.41 24.74 35.27
C ILE A 181 9.85 24.45 33.84
N THR A 182 11.10 24.75 33.46
CA THR A 182 11.64 24.46 32.13
C THR A 182 11.79 22.95 31.87
N VAL A 183 12.26 22.18 32.86
CA VAL A 183 12.24 20.70 32.82
C VAL A 183 10.81 20.19 32.67
N GLY A 184 9.87 20.74 33.44
CA GLY A 184 8.44 20.42 33.35
C GLY A 184 7.87 20.67 31.95
N LYS A 185 8.16 21.82 31.33
CA LYS A 185 7.72 22.17 29.97
C LYS A 185 8.27 21.20 28.93
N ARG A 186 9.55 20.82 29.02
CA ARG A 186 10.16 19.80 28.14
C ARG A 186 9.46 18.45 28.28
N LEU A 187 9.25 17.98 29.51
CA LEU A 187 8.58 16.71 29.81
C LEU A 187 7.10 16.71 29.35
N ALA A 188 6.41 17.84 29.45
CA ALA A 188 5.05 18.01 28.94
C ALA A 188 4.98 17.95 27.39
N ILE A 189 5.92 18.60 26.68
CA ILE A 189 6.01 18.54 25.21
C ILE A 189 6.32 17.11 24.74
N LEU A 190 7.25 16.40 25.41
CA LEU A 190 7.54 14.99 25.13
C LEU A 190 6.32 14.10 25.34
N THR A 191 5.59 14.29 26.45
CA THR A 191 4.39 13.54 26.79
C THR A 191 3.25 13.81 25.79
N LYS A 192 3.09 15.06 25.34
CA LYS A 192 2.15 15.44 24.28
C LYS A 192 2.49 14.73 22.97
N SER A 193 3.74 14.83 22.50
CA SER A 193 4.21 14.14 21.30
C SER A 193 4.06 12.61 21.42
N SER A 194 4.26 12.07 22.62
CA SER A 194 4.05 10.65 22.95
C SER A 194 2.58 10.20 22.92
N LEU A 195 1.61 11.12 23.05
CA LEU A 195 0.18 10.86 22.93
C LEU A 195 -0.33 11.04 21.49
N GLU A 196 0.27 11.99 20.74
CA GLU A 196 -0.08 12.29 19.35
C GLU A 196 0.54 11.30 18.34
N ASN A 197 1.61 10.59 18.72
CA ASN A 197 2.30 9.63 17.86
C ASN A 197 1.53 8.30 17.73
N VAL A 198 0.78 8.17 16.62
CA VAL A 198 -0.02 6.99 16.24
C VAL A 198 0.76 5.67 16.22
N HIS A 199 2.09 5.70 16.08
CA HIS A 199 2.94 4.50 16.10
C HIS A 199 3.44 4.08 17.49
N LEU A 200 3.26 4.92 18.53
CA LEU A 200 3.70 4.59 19.88
C LEU A 200 2.63 3.80 20.62
N GLN A 201 3.01 2.72 21.30
CA GLN A 201 2.02 1.91 22.01
C GLN A 201 1.46 2.66 23.23
N ARG A 202 0.16 2.47 23.50
CA ARG A 202 -0.59 3.17 24.55
C ARG A 202 0.03 3.05 25.96
N SER A 203 0.71 1.94 26.25
CA SER A 203 1.47 1.73 27.48
C SER A 203 2.54 2.81 27.72
N PHE A 204 3.37 3.11 26.70
CA PHE A 204 4.41 4.14 26.81
C PHE A 204 3.80 5.53 27.00
N ALA A 205 2.74 5.86 26.25
CA ALA A 205 2.09 7.16 26.33
C ALA A 205 1.45 7.43 27.70
N TYR A 206 0.72 6.47 28.26
CA TYR A 206 0.12 6.64 29.59
C TYR A 206 1.16 6.59 30.72
N PHE A 207 2.26 5.85 30.55
CA PHE A 207 3.35 5.85 31.54
C PHE A 207 4.16 7.16 31.51
N HIS A 208 4.38 7.77 30.33
CA HIS A 208 4.89 9.16 30.25
C HIS A 208 3.99 10.16 30.98
N VAL A 209 2.67 10.06 30.80
CA VAL A 209 1.70 10.90 31.55
C VAL A 209 1.85 10.71 33.06
N LEU A 210 2.03 9.47 33.54
CA LEU A 210 2.27 9.21 34.96
C LEU A 210 3.59 9.83 35.46
N ILE A 211 4.68 9.73 34.69
CA ILE A 211 5.97 10.36 35.03
C ILE A 211 5.83 11.89 35.09
N LEU A 212 5.14 12.52 34.13
CA LEU A 212 4.89 13.97 34.15
C LEU A 212 4.04 14.40 35.34
N LEU A 213 2.97 13.68 35.66
CA LEU A 213 2.12 14.00 36.81
C LEU A 213 2.87 13.79 38.14
N SER A 214 3.74 12.79 38.22
CA SER A 214 4.66 12.59 39.36
C SER A 214 5.70 13.72 39.48
N TYR A 215 6.21 14.22 38.36
CA TYR A 215 7.06 15.42 38.36
C TYR A 215 6.30 16.67 38.85
N CYS A 216 5.05 16.84 38.42
CA CYS A 216 4.18 17.93 38.86
C CYS A 216 3.91 17.88 40.38
N GLU A 217 3.85 16.70 41.00
CA GLU A 217 3.75 16.56 42.45
C GLU A 217 5.00 17.08 43.17
N ILE A 218 6.20 16.82 42.62
CA ILE A 218 7.45 17.34 43.17
C ILE A 218 7.51 18.87 43.03
N LEU A 219 7.03 19.42 41.90
CA LEU A 219 6.89 20.87 41.74
C LEU A 219 5.92 21.47 42.78
N ARG A 220 4.78 20.80 43.03
CA ARG A 220 3.78 21.19 44.04
C ARG A 220 4.39 21.26 45.45
N GLN A 221 5.28 20.32 45.79
CA GLN A 221 5.95 20.29 47.09
C GLN A 221 7.17 21.21 47.18
N LYS A 222 7.89 21.48 46.07
CA LYS A 222 8.92 22.53 45.98
C LYS A 222 8.32 23.95 45.85
N GLY A 223 7.02 24.13 46.10
CA GLY A 223 6.35 25.44 46.23
C GLY A 223 5.99 26.14 44.92
N VAL A 224 6.09 25.46 43.78
CA VAL A 224 5.75 26.05 42.47
C VAL A 224 4.26 26.36 42.39
N SER A 225 3.90 27.53 41.83
CA SER A 225 2.51 27.97 41.78
C SER A 225 1.60 26.99 41.05
N GLY A 226 0.40 26.76 41.60
CA GLY A 226 -0.57 25.82 41.03
C GLY A 226 -0.98 26.17 39.59
N LYS A 227 -0.94 27.45 39.20
CA LYS A 227 -1.18 27.90 37.82
C LYS A 227 -0.10 27.38 36.87
N ALA A 228 1.18 27.54 37.23
CA ALA A 228 2.30 27.06 36.41
C ALA A 228 2.28 25.53 36.27
N ILE A 229 1.82 24.80 37.29
CA ILE A 229 1.66 23.34 37.23
C ILE A 229 0.46 22.96 36.33
N ASP A 230 -0.66 23.67 36.41
CA ASP A 230 -1.82 23.42 35.53
C ASP A 230 -1.51 23.71 34.06
N GLU A 231 -0.69 24.73 33.75
CA GLU A 231 -0.18 25.00 32.40
C GLU A 231 0.63 23.80 31.83
N LEU A 232 1.40 23.09 32.67
CA LEU A 232 2.10 21.85 32.27
C LEU A 232 1.13 20.71 31.97
N VAL A 233 0.09 20.53 32.80
CA VAL A 233 -0.91 19.46 32.58
C VAL A 233 -1.82 19.78 31.39
N GLN A 234 -2.19 21.05 31.19
CA GLN A 234 -2.97 21.51 30.04
C GLN A 234 -2.26 21.24 28.70
N THR A 235 -0.93 21.27 28.69
CA THR A 235 -0.11 20.93 27.51
C THR A 235 -0.37 19.50 27.00
N ILE A 236 -0.75 18.56 27.88
CA ILE A 236 -1.02 17.16 27.50
C ILE A 236 -2.52 16.79 27.47
N THR A 237 -3.42 17.63 27.98
CA THR A 237 -4.85 17.33 28.00
C THR A 237 -5.76 18.57 28.07
N GLN A 238 -6.78 18.60 27.22
CA GLN A 238 -7.76 19.69 27.13
C GLN A 238 -9.01 19.47 28.02
N ILE A 239 -9.00 18.51 28.95
CA ILE A 239 -10.08 18.34 29.94
C ILE A 239 -10.17 19.54 30.88
N ARG A 240 -11.30 19.67 31.60
CA ARG A 240 -11.59 20.84 32.45
C ARG A 240 -10.56 20.94 33.59
N GLU A 241 -10.33 22.16 34.08
CA GLU A 241 -9.39 22.43 35.19
C GLU A 241 -9.66 21.54 36.42
N ASN A 242 -10.93 21.38 36.81
CA ASN A 242 -11.32 20.46 37.90
C ASN A 242 -10.92 19.00 37.65
N ASP A 243 -10.94 18.54 36.39
CA ASP A 243 -10.52 17.18 36.02
C ASP A 243 -8.99 17.05 36.00
N ARG A 244 -8.26 18.10 35.56
CA ARG A 244 -6.79 18.18 35.63
C ARG A 244 -6.29 18.20 37.08
N LYS A 245 -6.96 18.95 37.95
CA LYS A 245 -6.71 18.95 39.40
C LYS A 245 -6.98 17.58 40.03
N SER A 246 -8.09 16.93 39.66
CA SER A 246 -8.41 15.56 40.11
C SER A 246 -7.36 14.52 39.70
N LEU A 247 -6.70 14.71 38.54
CA LEU A 247 -5.56 13.88 38.12
C LEU A 247 -4.32 14.06 38.99
N LEU A 248 -3.91 15.31 39.25
CA LEU A 248 -2.78 15.59 40.16
C LEU A 248 -3.06 15.01 41.55
N ASP A 249 -4.26 15.18 42.07
CA ASP A 249 -4.68 14.60 43.36
C ASP A 249 -4.79 13.05 43.33
N THR A 250 -4.66 12.40 42.18
CA THR A 250 -4.56 10.93 42.05
C THR A 250 -3.12 10.42 42.18
N VAL A 251 -2.11 11.28 41.98
CA VAL A 251 -0.68 10.90 42.00
C VAL A 251 -0.24 10.35 43.38
N PRO A 252 -0.52 10.99 44.53
CA PRO A 252 -0.11 10.45 45.82
C PRO A 252 -0.72 9.07 46.12
N TRP A 253 -1.94 8.80 45.63
CA TRP A 253 -2.61 7.51 45.76
C TRP A 253 -1.86 6.40 44.98
N ILE A 254 -1.32 6.70 43.79
CA ILE A 254 -0.50 5.74 43.03
C ILE A 254 0.80 5.41 43.78
N HIS A 255 1.51 6.41 44.30
CA HIS A 255 2.75 6.17 45.04
C HIS A 255 2.52 5.40 46.34
N GLN A 256 1.46 5.72 47.11
CA GLN A 256 1.10 4.93 48.30
C GLN A 256 0.72 3.48 47.97
N LEU A 257 0.03 3.24 46.84
CA LEU A 257 -0.26 1.88 46.37
C LEU A 257 1.02 1.11 45.98
N ILE A 258 2.01 1.77 45.36
CA ILE A 258 3.32 1.18 45.08
C ILE A 258 4.07 0.84 46.38
N ILE A 259 4.08 1.75 47.36
CA ILE A 259 4.75 1.56 48.67
C ILE A 259 4.13 0.39 49.43
N GLU A 260 2.81 0.31 49.49
CA GLU A 260 2.09 -0.74 50.21
C GLU A 260 2.21 -2.12 49.53
N LEU A 261 2.39 -2.17 48.20
CA LEU A 261 2.82 -3.40 47.53
C LEU A 261 4.24 -3.82 47.92
N VAL A 262 5.17 -2.86 48.03
CA VAL A 262 6.57 -3.13 48.43
C VAL A 262 6.64 -3.69 49.85
N ARG A 263 5.92 -3.09 50.81
CA ARG A 263 5.80 -3.63 52.18
C ARG A 263 5.25 -5.06 52.25
N ARG A 264 4.58 -5.53 51.20
CA ARG A 264 4.01 -6.87 51.07
C ARG A 264 4.86 -7.81 50.20
N GLY A 265 6.15 -7.50 50.05
CA GLY A 265 7.14 -8.36 49.38
C GLY A 265 7.33 -8.13 47.89
N TRP A 266 6.71 -7.09 47.30
CA TRP A 266 7.05 -6.68 45.92
C TRP A 266 8.35 -5.85 45.91
N THR A 267 9.05 -5.84 44.78
CA THR A 267 10.16 -4.90 44.55
C THR A 267 9.63 -3.58 43.98
N LEU A 268 10.29 -2.46 44.30
CA LEU A 268 9.87 -1.11 43.88
C LEU A 268 9.70 -0.98 42.36
N TYR A 269 10.63 -1.54 41.59
CA TYR A 269 10.59 -1.54 40.12
C TYR A 269 9.44 -2.39 39.59
N ARG A 270 9.21 -3.58 40.14
CA ARG A 270 8.11 -4.47 39.72
C ARG A 270 6.73 -3.88 40.04
N ALA A 271 6.58 -3.26 41.22
CA ALA A 271 5.36 -2.54 41.60
C ALA A 271 5.12 -1.30 40.72
N THR A 272 6.18 -0.62 40.28
CA THR A 272 6.10 0.47 39.28
C THR A 272 5.70 -0.06 37.89
N GLU A 273 6.31 -1.16 37.45
CA GLU A 273 6.12 -1.75 36.12
C GLU A 273 4.68 -2.20 35.85
N ILE A 274 3.89 -2.51 36.89
CA ILE A 274 2.43 -2.72 36.76
C ILE A 274 1.79 -1.58 35.96
N PHE A 275 2.08 -0.32 36.29
CA PHE A 275 1.44 0.84 35.67
C PHE A 275 1.87 1.04 34.20
N PHE A 276 3.07 0.58 33.86
CA PHE A 276 3.54 0.53 32.48
C PHE A 276 2.83 -0.58 31.67
N LEU A 277 2.84 -1.84 32.15
CA LEU A 277 2.32 -2.99 31.39
C LEU A 277 0.78 -3.00 31.21
N ASN A 278 0.04 -2.25 32.04
CA ASN A 278 -1.43 -2.29 32.09
C ASN A 278 -2.15 -1.30 31.15
N ALA A 279 -1.44 -0.39 30.46
CA ALA A 279 -2.00 0.55 29.48
C ALA A 279 -3.24 1.33 29.98
N ILE A 280 -3.22 1.77 31.24
CA ILE A 280 -4.38 2.32 31.95
C ILE A 280 -4.68 3.74 31.45
N SER A 281 -5.92 4.00 31.00
CA SER A 281 -6.29 5.33 30.54
C SER A 281 -6.34 6.34 31.69
N ILE A 282 -6.02 7.60 31.39
CA ILE A 282 -6.16 8.77 32.27
C ILE A 282 -7.54 8.78 32.96
N SER A 283 -8.60 8.50 32.20
CA SER A 283 -9.98 8.43 32.69
C SER A 283 -10.27 7.24 33.61
N ASP A 284 -9.55 6.13 33.49
CA ASP A 284 -9.74 4.96 34.34
C ASP A 284 -8.93 5.09 35.65
N LEU A 285 -7.73 5.70 35.61
CA LEU A 285 -6.94 6.03 36.82
C LEU A 285 -7.77 6.85 37.83
N VAL A 286 -8.44 7.91 37.38
CA VAL A 286 -9.33 8.73 38.24
C VAL A 286 -10.51 7.92 38.81
N ARG A 287 -11.02 6.92 38.06
CA ARG A 287 -12.17 6.10 38.50
C ARG A 287 -11.80 5.06 39.55
N ILE A 288 -10.59 4.51 39.51
CA ILE A 288 -10.12 3.49 40.47
C ILE A 288 -9.54 4.08 41.76
N ARG A 289 -9.46 5.40 41.89
CA ARG A 289 -9.04 6.10 43.12
C ARG A 289 -9.96 5.80 44.31
N GLY A 290 -9.37 5.68 45.50
CA GLY A 290 -10.04 5.59 46.80
C GLY A 290 -9.83 4.25 47.52
N ASP A 291 -10.02 4.26 48.84
CA ASP A 291 -9.43 3.26 49.76
C ASP A 291 -10.01 1.84 49.64
N GLU A 292 -11.31 1.73 49.36
CA GLU A 292 -11.98 0.46 49.06
C GLU A 292 -11.36 -0.22 47.84
N THR A 293 -11.09 0.56 46.80
CA THR A 293 -10.42 0.13 45.57
C THR A 293 -8.93 -0.16 45.79
N SER A 294 -8.22 0.64 46.60
CA SER A 294 -6.86 0.32 47.05
C SER A 294 -6.82 -1.06 47.73
N ARG A 295 -7.74 -1.29 48.68
CA ARG A 295 -7.81 -2.53 49.45
C ARG A 295 -8.07 -3.73 48.55
N SER A 296 -9.01 -3.63 47.61
CA SER A 296 -9.29 -4.72 46.65
C SER A 296 -8.13 -5.03 45.71
N ILE A 297 -7.40 -4.01 45.23
CA ILE A 297 -6.17 -4.21 44.43
C ILE A 297 -5.08 -4.89 45.28
N LEU A 298 -4.86 -4.40 46.51
CA LEU A 298 -3.86 -4.93 47.43
C LEU A 298 -4.17 -6.39 47.82
N GLU A 299 -5.41 -6.71 48.20
CA GLU A 299 -5.85 -8.06 48.53
C GLU A 299 -5.60 -9.04 47.37
N HIS A 300 -5.89 -8.63 46.12
CA HIS A 300 -5.61 -9.45 44.95
C HIS A 300 -4.09 -9.66 44.72
N LEU A 301 -3.31 -8.57 44.79
CA LEU A 301 -1.86 -8.59 44.51
C LEU A 301 -1.00 -9.06 45.69
N SER A 302 -1.60 -9.26 46.88
CA SER A 302 -1.00 -9.95 48.03
C SER A 302 -1.14 -11.47 47.98
N ALA A 303 -1.87 -12.02 47.01
CA ALA A 303 -1.99 -13.47 46.89
C ALA A 303 -0.62 -14.13 46.60
N LYS A 304 -0.39 -15.32 47.17
CA LYS A 304 0.86 -16.10 47.05
C LYS A 304 1.38 -16.22 45.62
N THR A 305 0.48 -16.35 44.63
CA THR A 305 0.78 -16.38 43.19
C THR A 305 1.56 -15.16 42.67
N PHE A 306 1.41 -14.00 43.31
CA PHE A 306 2.16 -12.79 42.98
C PHE A 306 3.39 -12.58 43.87
N VAL A 307 3.35 -12.97 45.15
CA VAL A 307 4.42 -12.69 46.12
C VAL A 307 5.53 -13.73 46.09
N GLU A 308 5.21 -15.02 45.94
CA GLU A 308 6.17 -16.13 46.11
C GLU A 308 6.89 -16.56 44.82
N HIS A 309 6.65 -15.88 43.70
CA HIS A 309 7.25 -16.22 42.39
C HIS A 309 8.40 -15.27 42.04
N SER A 310 9.53 -15.81 41.57
CA SER A 310 10.74 -15.05 41.25
C SER A 310 10.68 -14.52 39.81
N TYR A 311 10.18 -13.30 39.63
CA TYR A 311 10.07 -12.63 38.33
C TYR A 311 11.43 -12.05 37.90
N ASN A 312 12.38 -12.92 37.55
CA ASN A 312 13.74 -12.53 37.14
C ASN A 312 13.77 -11.71 35.83
N ASP A 313 12.66 -11.67 35.09
CA ASP A 313 12.46 -10.86 33.88
C ASP A 313 12.02 -9.40 34.16
N CYS A 314 11.82 -9.03 35.43
CA CYS A 314 11.57 -7.64 35.84
C CYS A 314 12.85 -6.81 35.75
N LEU A 315 12.70 -5.54 35.37
CA LEU A 315 13.82 -4.65 35.07
C LEU A 315 14.54 -4.07 36.30
N THR A 316 15.73 -3.51 36.10
CA THR A 316 16.62 -3.03 37.16
C THR A 316 16.06 -1.81 37.91
N PRO A 317 16.48 -1.55 39.17
CA PRO A 317 15.80 -0.59 40.05
C PRO A 317 15.88 0.90 39.61
N SER A 318 16.81 1.21 38.71
CA SER A 318 16.98 2.50 38.03
C SER A 318 15.74 2.97 37.26
N TYR A 319 14.82 2.06 36.93
CA TYR A 319 13.64 2.33 36.10
C TYR A 319 12.33 2.53 36.91
N SER A 320 12.42 2.74 38.23
CA SER A 320 11.30 3.23 39.05
C SER A 320 10.97 4.70 38.73
N ILE A 321 9.72 5.16 38.93
CA ILE A 321 9.32 6.56 38.63
C ILE A 321 10.23 7.60 39.33
N PRO A 322 10.59 7.46 40.62
CA PRO A 322 11.56 8.36 41.26
C PRO A 322 12.96 8.30 40.61
N GLY A 323 13.42 7.11 40.20
CA GLY A 323 14.69 6.94 39.49
C GLY A 323 14.70 7.65 38.13
N LEU A 324 13.63 7.50 37.35
CA LEU A 324 13.48 8.16 36.04
C LEU A 324 13.42 9.69 36.14
N ILE A 325 12.77 10.21 37.19
CA ILE A 325 12.73 11.65 37.47
C ILE A 325 14.12 12.16 37.89
N THR A 326 14.87 11.38 38.67
CA THR A 326 16.24 11.76 39.05
C THR A 326 17.15 11.77 37.83
N LEU A 327 17.11 10.73 36.98
CA LEU A 327 17.83 10.68 35.70
C LEU A 327 17.46 11.83 34.74
N LEU A 328 16.21 12.33 34.79
CA LEU A 328 15.79 13.53 34.06
C LEU A 328 16.42 14.81 34.64
N LEU A 329 16.45 14.97 35.96
CA LEU A 329 17.07 16.13 36.63
C LEU A 329 18.59 16.16 36.44
N ASP A 330 19.27 15.03 36.63
CA ASP A 330 20.71 14.86 36.42
C ASP A 330 21.13 15.17 34.98
N SER A 331 20.24 14.95 34.00
CA SER A 331 20.49 15.24 32.58
C SER A 331 20.44 16.71 32.20
N VAL A 332 19.98 17.60 33.10
CA VAL A 332 19.76 19.02 32.79
C VAL A 332 20.65 19.97 33.60
N ASN A 333 20.95 19.66 34.88
CA ASN A 333 21.68 20.57 35.77
C ASN A 333 23.01 19.97 36.28
N SER A 334 24.14 20.57 35.91
CA SER A 334 25.47 20.23 36.42
C SER A 334 25.84 20.91 37.74
N THR A 335 24.99 21.80 38.27
CA THR A 335 25.30 22.72 39.39
C THR A 335 24.38 22.60 40.60
N ASN A 336 23.21 21.97 40.47
CA ASN A 336 22.21 21.82 41.54
C ASN A 336 21.69 20.37 41.55
N GLN A 337 22.47 19.46 42.15
CA GLN A 337 22.02 18.08 42.39
C GLN A 337 20.89 18.06 43.42
N SER A 338 19.64 17.98 42.97
CA SER A 338 18.54 17.50 43.82
C SER A 338 18.84 16.05 44.14
N THR A 339 19.16 15.73 45.39
CA THR A 339 19.58 14.37 45.76
C THR A 339 18.48 13.36 45.46
N LEU A 340 18.85 12.14 45.04
CA LEU A 340 17.93 11.01 44.87
C LEU A 340 16.97 10.87 46.07
N THR A 341 17.52 11.06 47.28
CA THR A 341 16.81 11.09 48.56
C THR A 341 15.67 12.13 48.62
N GLU A 342 15.82 13.32 48.03
CA GLU A 342 14.73 14.30 47.94
C GLU A 342 13.61 13.83 47.00
N VAL A 343 13.95 13.28 45.83
CA VAL A 343 12.96 12.83 44.84
C VAL A 343 12.12 11.69 45.40
N TYR A 344 12.75 10.74 46.09
CA TYR A 344 12.06 9.66 46.81
C TYR A 344 11.18 10.21 47.95
N ARG A 345 11.72 11.10 48.80
CA ARG A 345 10.98 11.68 49.93
C ARG A 345 9.76 12.50 49.46
N ALA A 346 9.90 13.29 48.40
CA ALA A 346 8.82 14.10 47.85
C ALA A 346 7.68 13.24 47.27
N LEU A 347 8.00 12.09 46.66
CA LEU A 347 7.00 11.11 46.21
C LEU A 347 6.49 10.20 47.35
N GLY A 348 6.82 10.51 48.61
CA GLY A 348 6.29 9.85 49.80
C GLY A 348 6.95 8.52 50.17
N TYR A 349 8.08 8.16 49.54
CA TYR A 349 8.83 6.96 49.87
C TYR A 349 9.72 7.20 51.10
N ASP A 350 9.58 6.39 52.14
CA ASP A 350 10.62 6.27 53.16
C ASP A 350 11.77 5.40 52.63
N LEU A 351 13.00 5.80 52.92
CA LEU A 351 14.21 5.04 52.58
C LEU A 351 14.47 3.91 53.57
N SER A 352 13.89 3.94 54.79
CA SER A 352 13.96 2.85 55.76
C SER A 352 13.21 1.59 55.30
N ASP A 353 12.10 1.78 54.58
CA ASP A 353 11.22 0.71 54.08
C ASP A 353 11.76 0.04 52.79
N LEU A 354 12.85 0.54 52.22
CA LEU A 354 13.38 0.08 50.94
C LEU A 354 14.57 -0.90 51.11
N PRO A 355 14.64 -1.99 50.33
CA PRO A 355 15.72 -2.98 50.46
C PRO A 355 17.12 -2.37 50.28
N THR A 356 18.05 -2.80 51.13
CA THR A 356 19.44 -2.30 51.24
C THR A 356 20.25 -2.39 49.94
N SER A 357 19.81 -3.20 48.97
CA SER A 357 20.41 -3.33 47.65
C SER A 357 20.38 -2.04 46.81
N LEU A 358 19.49 -1.08 47.11
CA LEU A 358 19.47 0.24 46.48
C LEU A 358 20.77 1.04 46.69
N VAL A 359 21.50 0.80 47.79
CA VAL A 359 22.81 1.43 48.06
C VAL A 359 23.90 0.92 47.11
N GLY A 360 23.75 -0.28 46.55
CA GLY A 360 24.71 -0.86 45.61
C GLY A 360 24.74 -0.20 44.23
N ILE A 361 23.67 0.53 43.85
CA ILE A 361 23.47 1.02 42.48
C ILE A 361 24.49 2.12 42.10
N TYR A 362 25.04 2.83 43.08
CA TYR A 362 26.09 3.84 42.88
C TYR A 362 27.52 3.29 43.02
N LYS A 363 27.70 1.96 42.91
CA LYS A 363 29.02 1.30 42.79
C LYS A 363 29.20 0.54 41.47
N VAL A 364 28.82 1.20 40.36
CA VAL A 364 29.27 0.82 39.00
C VAL A 364 30.23 1.88 38.46
N HIS A 365 31.37 2.04 39.14
CA HIS A 365 32.62 2.26 38.41
C HIS A 365 33.01 0.95 37.69
N PRO A 366 33.88 1.00 36.67
CA PRO A 366 34.39 -0.21 36.01
C PRO A 366 34.89 -1.23 37.03
N ALA A 367 34.49 -2.49 36.86
CA ALA A 367 34.81 -3.55 37.81
C ALA A 367 36.33 -3.76 37.87
N LYS A 368 36.90 -3.74 39.09
CA LYS A 368 38.30 -4.10 39.28
C LYS A 368 38.52 -5.56 38.93
N ILE A 369 39.52 -5.81 38.09
CA ILE A 369 39.96 -7.12 37.63
C ILE A 369 40.32 -8.02 38.84
N ALA A 370 39.83 -9.26 38.81
CA ALA A 370 40.27 -10.35 39.70
C ALA A 370 41.50 -11.06 39.09
N PRO A 371 42.38 -11.69 39.89
CA PRO A 371 43.79 -11.85 39.53
C PRO A 371 44.06 -12.78 38.33
N ALA A 372 45.10 -12.44 37.59
CA ALA A 372 45.50 -13.11 36.36
C ALA A 372 46.03 -14.54 36.55
N TYR A 373 45.77 -15.40 35.57
CA TYR A 373 46.57 -16.60 35.32
C TYR A 373 47.65 -16.30 34.27
N GLN A 374 48.79 -16.99 34.36
CA GLN A 374 49.98 -16.72 33.58
C GLN A 374 49.87 -17.24 32.14
N VAL A 375 50.22 -16.43 31.14
CA VAL A 375 50.56 -16.88 29.78
C VAL A 375 51.80 -16.12 29.25
N SER A 376 52.77 -16.90 28.78
CA SER A 376 53.98 -16.63 27.97
C SER A 376 54.53 -15.19 27.78
N ARG A 377 55.83 -15.05 28.12
CA ARG A 377 56.73 -13.88 27.90
C ARG A 377 56.91 -13.40 26.45
N GLU A 378 56.35 -14.07 25.46
CA GLU A 378 56.62 -13.78 24.04
C GLU A 378 55.94 -12.49 23.57
N PHE A 379 54.80 -12.12 24.18
CA PHE A 379 54.04 -10.92 23.82
C PHE A 379 54.71 -9.59 24.26
N GLU A 380 55.50 -9.61 25.34
CA GLU A 380 56.25 -8.44 25.82
C GLU A 380 57.36 -8.02 24.85
N ASN A 381 57.95 -8.98 24.13
CA ASN A 381 59.02 -8.71 23.17
C ASN A 381 58.54 -7.91 21.94
N LEU A 382 57.31 -8.15 21.47
CA LEU A 382 56.67 -7.42 20.36
C LEU A 382 56.27 -5.97 20.70
N THR A 383 56.22 -5.64 21.98
CA THR A 383 55.82 -4.30 22.48
C THR A 383 56.99 -3.45 22.95
N HIS A 384 58.11 -4.04 23.40
CA HIS A 384 59.22 -3.27 24.00
C HIS A 384 60.47 -3.08 23.11
N ASN A 385 60.89 -4.10 22.34
CA ASN A 385 62.28 -4.19 21.85
C ASN A 385 62.57 -3.55 20.48
N SER A 386 61.88 -2.46 20.11
CA SER A 386 62.12 -1.76 18.83
C SER A 386 62.10 -0.22 18.89
N PHE A 387 61.98 0.39 20.07
CA PHE A 387 61.53 1.79 20.17
C PHE A 387 62.57 2.86 20.58
N ILE A 388 63.84 2.52 20.83
CA ILE A 388 64.90 3.53 21.07
C ILE A 388 66.16 3.20 20.26
N ALA A 389 66.24 3.75 19.05
CA ALA A 389 67.44 3.75 18.21
C ALA A 389 67.60 5.07 17.43
N GLY A 390 67.55 6.19 18.15
CA GLY A 390 68.08 7.48 17.69
C GLY A 390 67.13 8.40 16.90
N VAL A 391 66.68 9.48 17.55
CA VAL A 391 66.88 10.85 17.04
C VAL A 391 67.29 11.74 18.22
N THR A 392 68.45 12.39 18.13
CA THR A 392 68.87 13.46 19.04
C THR A 392 69.39 14.65 18.25
N ARG A 393 68.48 15.56 17.85
CA ARG A 393 68.75 17.01 17.75
C ARG A 393 67.53 17.85 17.35
N ASN A 394 67.46 19.03 17.99
CA ASN A 394 66.97 20.31 17.49
C ASN A 394 65.64 20.36 16.71
N GLY A 395 64.54 20.59 17.45
CA GLY A 395 63.84 21.88 17.47
C GLY A 395 63.38 22.54 16.14
N ALA A 396 62.09 22.90 16.13
CA ALA A 396 61.37 23.67 15.10
C ALA A 396 60.95 22.89 13.81
N ASP A 397 60.18 21.82 13.98
CA ASP A 397 59.19 21.31 13.00
C ASP A 397 58.21 20.32 13.69
N TYR A 398 57.43 20.83 14.65
CA TYR A 398 56.78 20.00 15.68
C TYR A 398 55.37 19.48 15.35
N GLU A 399 54.67 20.03 14.33
CA GLU A 399 53.28 19.62 14.02
C GLU A 399 53.17 18.73 12.76
N GLU A 400 53.94 18.98 11.68
CA GLU A 400 53.87 18.11 10.49
C GLU A 400 54.50 16.72 10.68
N ASN A 401 55.55 16.59 11.51
CA ASN A 401 56.27 15.32 11.64
C ASN A 401 55.54 14.26 12.47
N MET A 402 54.66 14.64 13.42
CA MET A 402 54.03 13.68 14.32
C MET A 402 53.05 12.73 13.60
N ASN A 403 52.43 13.19 12.51
CA ASN A 403 51.58 12.36 11.64
C ASN A 403 52.38 11.45 10.67
N ARG A 404 53.71 11.63 10.55
CA ARG A 404 54.57 10.82 9.66
C ARG A 404 55.32 9.70 10.36
N SER A 405 55.48 9.73 11.68
CA SER A 405 56.35 8.79 12.43
C SER A 405 55.63 7.62 13.12
N MET A 406 54.34 7.38 12.84
CA MET A 406 53.56 6.32 13.48
C MET A 406 52.93 5.35 12.47
N ILE A 407 52.82 4.08 12.88
CA ILE A 407 52.23 2.95 12.13
C ILE A 407 53.10 2.50 10.94
N VAL A 408 54.14 1.71 11.22
CA VAL A 408 55.07 1.10 10.23
C VAL A 408 54.86 -0.43 10.10
N CYS A 409 54.02 -1.05 10.94
CA CYS A 409 53.79 -2.50 10.97
C CYS A 409 52.36 -2.84 10.49
N ALA A 410 52.23 -3.79 9.57
CA ALA A 410 50.94 -4.22 9.01
C ALA A 410 50.05 -4.88 10.09
N GLU A 411 50.65 -5.67 10.97
CA GLU A 411 50.01 -6.35 12.09
C GLU A 411 49.34 -5.36 13.04
N LYS A 412 50.06 -4.29 13.41
CA LYS A 412 49.52 -3.24 14.30
C LYS A 412 48.40 -2.45 13.61
N THR A 413 48.47 -2.26 12.29
CA THR A 413 47.42 -1.63 11.49
C THR A 413 46.14 -2.47 11.50
N LEU A 414 46.25 -3.74 11.12
CA LEU A 414 45.13 -4.66 10.96
C LEU A 414 44.50 -5.02 12.32
N LEU A 415 45.30 -5.20 13.36
CA LEU A 415 44.82 -5.43 14.72
C LEU A 415 44.03 -4.23 15.26
N SER A 416 44.54 -3.00 15.09
CA SER A 416 43.85 -1.79 15.58
C SER A 416 42.48 -1.60 14.89
N LEU A 417 42.41 -1.88 13.60
CA LEU A 417 41.17 -1.91 12.82
C LEU A 417 40.19 -3.00 13.32
N ILE A 418 40.65 -4.25 13.48
CA ILE A 418 39.82 -5.36 13.97
C ILE A 418 39.30 -5.08 15.38
N CYS A 419 40.14 -4.60 16.30
CA CYS A 419 39.73 -4.27 17.66
C CYS A 419 38.80 -3.03 17.75
N THR A 420 38.77 -2.18 16.71
CA THR A 420 37.83 -1.05 16.63
C THR A 420 36.47 -1.45 16.07
N ILE A 421 36.43 -2.37 15.10
CA ILE A 421 35.18 -2.94 14.57
C ILE A 421 34.63 -4.06 15.48
N GLY A 422 35.47 -4.63 16.36
CA GLY A 422 35.16 -5.71 17.28
C GLY A 422 35.15 -7.09 16.61
N SER A 423 34.38 -7.23 15.52
CA SER A 423 34.31 -8.46 14.72
C SER A 423 34.20 -8.17 13.21
N ILE A 424 35.10 -8.76 12.41
CA ILE A 424 35.15 -8.58 10.95
C ILE A 424 34.87 -9.92 10.25
N PRO A 425 33.76 -10.06 9.49
CA PRO A 425 33.52 -11.24 8.65
C PRO A 425 34.56 -11.35 7.52
N ARG A 426 34.95 -12.57 7.14
CA ARG A 426 35.97 -12.79 6.08
C ARG A 426 35.67 -12.07 4.76
N PHE A 427 34.41 -12.11 4.31
CA PHE A 427 34.00 -11.48 3.05
C PHE A 427 34.21 -9.95 3.03
N VAL A 428 34.27 -9.29 4.20
CA VAL A 428 34.59 -7.85 4.30
C VAL A 428 36.05 -7.59 3.90
N LEU A 429 36.97 -8.47 4.29
CA LEU A 429 38.39 -8.37 3.92
C LEU A 429 38.61 -8.76 2.44
N GLU A 430 37.86 -9.73 1.93
CA GLU A 430 37.85 -10.10 0.50
C GLU A 430 37.32 -8.95 -0.37
N GLN A 431 36.32 -8.20 0.11
CA GLN A 431 35.85 -6.97 -0.55
C GLN A 431 36.84 -5.80 -0.42
N ALA A 432 37.57 -5.71 0.70
CA ALA A 432 38.56 -4.65 0.92
C ALA A 432 39.70 -4.65 -0.11
N VAL A 433 40.13 -5.83 -0.57
CA VAL A 433 41.17 -6.01 -1.60
C VAL A 433 40.64 -6.02 -3.03
N SER A 434 39.32 -6.05 -3.20
CA SER A 434 38.66 -6.12 -4.52
C SER A 434 38.34 -4.72 -5.07
N PRO A 435 38.37 -4.51 -6.41
CA PRO A 435 37.75 -3.35 -7.04
C PRO A 435 36.26 -3.25 -6.68
N GLN A 436 35.78 -2.02 -6.51
CA GLN A 436 34.42 -1.72 -6.07
C GLN A 436 33.67 -0.84 -7.08
N LYS A 437 32.42 -1.18 -7.37
CA LYS A 437 31.58 -0.47 -8.35
C LYS A 437 30.93 0.77 -7.73
N ARG A 438 30.91 1.87 -8.48
CA ARG A 438 30.40 3.21 -8.10
C ARG A 438 29.68 3.87 -9.27
N TRP A 439 28.94 4.94 -8.99
CA TRP A 439 28.24 5.76 -9.99
C TRP A 439 28.76 7.19 -9.88
N ASN A 440 28.94 7.87 -11.01
CA ASN A 440 29.18 9.31 -11.02
C ASN A 440 27.87 10.09 -11.02
N GLU A 441 27.95 11.42 -10.89
CA GLU A 441 26.81 12.35 -10.87
C GLU A 441 25.84 12.21 -12.06
N TYR A 442 26.32 11.73 -13.21
CA TYR A 442 25.52 11.50 -14.43
C TYR A 442 24.77 10.15 -14.44
N GLY A 443 24.96 9.32 -13.40
CA GLY A 443 24.42 7.98 -13.27
C GLY A 443 25.16 6.91 -14.06
N ARG A 444 26.44 7.14 -14.46
CA ARG A 444 27.27 6.15 -15.15
C ARG A 444 28.15 5.38 -14.17
N GLU A 445 28.21 4.05 -14.36
CA GLU A 445 29.00 3.13 -13.53
C GLU A 445 30.50 3.26 -13.82
N TYR A 446 31.33 3.16 -12.78
CA TYR A 446 32.79 3.06 -12.84
C TYR A 446 33.32 2.17 -11.71
N GLU A 447 34.57 1.74 -11.79
CA GLU A 447 35.24 0.94 -10.75
C GLU A 447 36.30 1.76 -10.01
N THR A 448 36.37 1.57 -8.69
CA THR A 448 37.31 2.23 -7.79
C THR A 448 38.11 1.19 -7.01
N ASN A 449 39.39 1.49 -6.75
CA ASN A 449 40.36 0.59 -6.11
C ASN A 449 40.82 1.15 -4.75
N PRO A 450 41.50 0.37 -3.88
CA PRO A 450 41.88 0.83 -2.55
C PRO A 450 42.76 2.10 -2.54
N GLN A 451 43.52 2.38 -3.62
CA GLN A 451 44.25 3.65 -3.79
C GLN A 451 43.34 4.89 -3.78
N ASN A 452 42.13 4.78 -4.33
CA ASN A 452 41.22 5.90 -4.57
C ASN A 452 40.31 6.20 -3.35
N SER A 453 40.37 5.34 -2.33
CA SER A 453 39.61 5.47 -1.08
C SER A 453 40.07 6.66 -0.20
N GLN A 454 39.35 6.91 0.89
CA GLN A 454 39.75 7.85 1.94
C GLN A 454 40.61 7.21 3.05
N PHE A 455 41.17 6.01 2.86
CA PHE A 455 42.01 5.37 3.88
C PHE A 455 43.33 6.12 4.15
N GLY A 456 43.87 5.97 5.35
CA GLY A 456 45.26 6.30 5.66
C GLY A 456 46.25 5.48 4.81
N PRO A 457 47.45 6.02 4.47
CA PRO A 457 48.35 5.40 3.49
C PRO A 457 48.73 3.94 3.78
N HIS A 458 48.88 3.57 5.06
CA HIS A 458 49.20 2.21 5.49
C HIS A 458 48.06 1.21 5.25
N LEU A 459 46.78 1.65 5.25
CA LEU A 459 45.65 0.79 4.88
C LEU A 459 45.52 0.67 3.36
N LYS A 460 45.82 1.73 2.59
CA LYS A 460 45.90 1.63 1.12
C LYS A 460 46.94 0.59 0.70
N ASP A 461 48.16 0.72 1.22
CA ASP A 461 49.27 -0.21 0.98
C ASP A 461 48.92 -1.67 1.39
N LEU A 462 48.26 -1.87 2.53
CA LEU A 462 47.82 -3.20 2.97
C LEU A 462 46.72 -3.82 2.10
N PHE A 463 45.75 -3.04 1.61
CA PHE A 463 44.62 -3.57 0.84
C PHE A 463 44.90 -3.72 -0.67
N LEU A 464 46.02 -3.19 -1.19
CA LEU A 464 46.42 -3.40 -2.58
C LEU A 464 47.12 -4.74 -2.82
N ASP A 465 47.76 -5.29 -1.79
CA ASP A 465 48.37 -6.61 -1.83
C ASP A 465 47.55 -7.60 -0.99
N SER A 466 46.65 -8.32 -1.68
CA SER A 466 45.86 -9.36 -1.02
C SER A 466 46.72 -10.47 -0.40
N GLY A 467 47.91 -10.77 -0.94
CA GLY A 467 48.80 -11.78 -0.37
C GLY A 467 49.32 -11.33 0.99
N ARG A 468 49.79 -10.08 1.07
CA ARG A 468 50.24 -9.43 2.31
C ARG A 468 49.13 -9.27 3.33
N LEU A 469 47.88 -8.99 2.92
CA LEU A 469 46.74 -8.96 3.84
C LEU A 469 46.53 -10.32 4.51
N TRP A 470 46.44 -11.41 3.73
CA TRP A 470 46.21 -12.75 4.29
C TRP A 470 47.39 -13.23 5.14
N GLN A 471 48.62 -12.98 4.73
CA GLN A 471 49.83 -13.27 5.53
C GLN A 471 49.82 -12.51 6.88
N THR A 472 49.45 -11.22 6.87
CA THR A 472 49.32 -10.41 8.10
C THR A 472 48.23 -10.96 9.02
N LEU A 473 47.12 -11.42 8.45
CA LEU A 473 46.00 -11.99 9.19
C LEU A 473 46.35 -13.36 9.80
N GLU A 474 47.00 -14.24 9.05
CA GLU A 474 47.52 -15.53 9.53
C GLU A 474 48.58 -15.33 10.64
N HIS A 475 49.43 -14.30 10.53
CA HIS A 475 50.37 -13.94 11.58
C HIS A 475 49.67 -13.46 12.87
N LEU A 476 48.61 -12.64 12.76
CA LEU A 476 47.82 -12.21 13.92
C LEU A 476 47.04 -13.36 14.58
N VAL A 477 46.59 -14.35 13.80
CA VAL A 477 45.95 -15.58 14.32
C VAL A 477 46.97 -16.48 15.00
N SER A 478 48.16 -16.68 14.43
CA SER A 478 49.21 -17.54 15.04
C SER A 478 49.79 -16.95 16.32
N LEU A 479 49.80 -15.62 16.46
CA LEU A 479 50.09 -14.91 17.71
C LEU A 479 48.92 -14.94 18.73
N ALA A 480 47.75 -15.47 18.37
CA ALA A 480 46.51 -15.39 19.15
C ALA A 480 46.06 -13.95 19.52
N ALA A 481 46.49 -12.95 18.74
CA ALA A 481 46.06 -11.56 18.90
C ALA A 481 44.61 -11.34 18.41
N ILE A 482 44.18 -12.15 17.45
CA ILE A 482 42.80 -12.27 16.99
C ILE A 482 42.36 -13.74 16.99
N GLY A 483 41.11 -14.00 17.37
CA GLY A 483 40.46 -15.30 17.23
C GLY A 483 39.72 -15.43 15.90
N VAL A 484 39.43 -16.67 15.51
CA VAL A 484 38.59 -17.01 14.35
C VAL A 484 37.37 -17.78 14.83
N GLU A 485 36.17 -17.23 14.63
CA GLU A 485 34.90 -17.90 14.91
C GLU A 485 34.17 -18.26 13.61
N ASN A 486 33.50 -19.41 13.60
CA ASN A 486 32.69 -19.85 12.46
C ASN A 486 31.20 -19.62 12.75
N CYS A 487 30.66 -18.52 12.24
CA CYS A 487 29.24 -18.16 12.41
C CYS A 487 28.49 -18.21 11.09
N SER A 488 27.58 -19.20 10.97
CA SER A 488 26.72 -19.42 9.79
C SER A 488 27.50 -19.71 8.50
N ASN A 489 28.43 -20.67 8.56
CA ASN A 489 29.33 -21.07 7.46
C ASN A 489 30.18 -19.91 6.90
N MET A 490 30.52 -18.94 7.75
CA MET A 490 31.45 -17.85 7.46
C MET A 490 32.42 -17.68 8.62
N GLU A 491 33.70 -17.58 8.29
CA GLU A 491 34.75 -17.12 9.22
C GLU A 491 34.51 -15.66 9.63
N VAL A 492 34.74 -15.36 10.90
CA VAL A 492 34.69 -14.04 11.51
C VAL A 492 35.92 -13.87 12.39
N TYR A 493 36.69 -12.81 12.15
CA TYR A 493 37.88 -12.46 12.92
C TYR A 493 37.50 -11.52 14.06
N ILE A 494 37.92 -11.85 15.28
CA ILE A 494 37.51 -11.14 16.52
C ILE A 494 38.76 -10.78 17.33
N CYS A 495 38.82 -9.57 17.86
CA CYS A 495 39.94 -9.14 18.72
C CYS A 495 39.94 -9.93 20.04
N ALA A 496 41.11 -10.38 20.49
CA ALA A 496 41.26 -10.97 21.83
C ALA A 496 40.94 -9.93 22.93
N SER A 497 40.65 -10.38 24.16
CA SER A 497 40.26 -9.47 25.26
C SER A 497 41.41 -8.62 25.83
N THR A 498 42.66 -8.94 25.52
CA THR A 498 43.86 -8.30 26.10
C THR A 498 44.40 -7.07 25.34
N PRO A 499 44.35 -6.94 24.00
CA PRO A 499 44.90 -5.76 23.31
C PRO A 499 43.98 -4.53 23.39
N THR A 500 42.68 -4.72 23.64
CA THR A 500 41.63 -3.69 23.57
C THR A 500 41.86 -2.51 24.51
N GLU A 501 42.42 -2.72 25.71
CA GLU A 501 42.67 -1.64 26.67
C GLU A 501 43.91 -0.80 26.29
N TYR A 502 44.89 -1.39 25.60
CA TYR A 502 46.19 -0.76 25.36
C TYR A 502 46.23 0.07 24.06
N ILE A 503 45.50 -0.35 23.03
CA ILE A 503 45.49 0.30 21.71
C ILE A 503 44.48 1.47 21.67
N CYS A 504 43.38 1.36 22.40
CA CYS A 504 42.21 2.24 22.23
C CYS A 504 42.27 3.57 23.03
N GLY A 505 43.33 3.83 23.79
CA GLY A 505 43.40 4.97 24.72
C GLY A 505 43.59 6.35 24.08
N GLN A 506 44.43 6.47 23.04
CA GLN A 506 44.84 7.78 22.48
C GLN A 506 44.50 7.99 20.99
N GLN A 507 44.06 6.95 20.28
CA GLN A 507 43.79 7.02 18.82
C GLN A 507 42.39 6.50 18.43
N ARG A 508 41.46 6.35 19.38
CA ARG A 508 40.13 5.76 19.16
C ARG A 508 39.36 6.43 18.02
N SER A 509 39.31 7.77 17.98
CA SER A 509 38.60 8.51 16.93
C SER A 509 39.19 8.27 15.53
N TYR A 510 40.52 8.23 15.40
CA TYR A 510 41.19 7.93 14.12
C TYR A 510 40.80 6.55 13.60
N TRP A 511 40.88 5.50 14.43
CA TRP A 511 40.54 4.15 14.00
C TRP A 511 39.05 3.96 13.72
N ILE A 512 38.16 4.68 14.42
CA ILE A 512 36.72 4.74 14.10
C ILE A 512 36.49 5.37 12.72
N GLU A 513 37.25 6.41 12.39
CA GLU A 513 37.21 7.06 11.08
C GLU A 513 37.70 6.11 9.97
N GLN A 514 38.85 5.47 10.15
CA GLN A 514 39.39 4.48 9.22
C GLN A 514 38.46 3.28 9.03
N ALA A 515 37.80 2.83 10.09
CA ALA A 515 36.81 1.78 10.03
C ALA A 515 35.53 2.21 9.27
N LEU A 516 35.11 3.48 9.38
CA LEU A 516 34.04 4.04 8.56
C LEU A 516 34.47 4.12 7.09
N TRP A 517 35.69 4.55 6.78
CA TRP A 517 36.18 4.60 5.40
C TRP A 517 36.24 3.22 4.76
N LEU A 518 36.76 2.21 5.48
CA LEU A 518 36.72 0.82 5.02
C LEU A 518 35.29 0.37 4.76
N PHE A 519 34.36 0.64 5.68
CA PHE A 519 32.97 0.27 5.51
C PHE A 519 32.33 0.96 4.29
N CYS A 520 32.59 2.24 4.06
CA CYS A 520 32.07 2.97 2.90
C CYS A 520 32.73 2.57 1.57
N TYR A 521 33.95 2.02 1.60
CA TYR A 521 34.60 1.43 0.43
C TYR A 521 33.96 0.08 0.04
N ILE A 522 33.83 -0.85 0.98
CA ILE A 522 33.33 -2.22 0.70
C ILE A 522 31.81 -2.27 0.43
N PHE A 523 31.02 -1.34 0.97
CA PHE A 523 29.56 -1.54 1.01
C PHE A 523 28.94 -1.52 -0.40
N PRO A 524 28.30 -2.62 -0.85
CA PRO A 524 27.77 -2.68 -2.20
C PRO A 524 26.56 -1.77 -2.35
N ARG A 525 26.67 -0.80 -3.27
CA ARG A 525 25.62 0.20 -3.55
C ARG A 525 24.29 -0.43 -3.96
N ASN A 526 24.34 -1.58 -4.64
CA ASN A 526 23.18 -2.42 -4.95
C ASN A 526 23.28 -3.74 -4.14
N PRO A 527 22.89 -3.76 -2.86
CA PRO A 527 23.18 -4.86 -1.92
C PRO A 527 22.35 -6.14 -2.17
N THR A 528 21.75 -6.30 -3.36
CA THR A 528 20.93 -7.46 -3.70
C THR A 528 21.74 -8.73 -3.97
N THR A 529 23.03 -8.60 -4.28
CA THR A 529 23.96 -9.74 -4.46
C THR A 529 24.25 -10.48 -3.16
N LEU A 530 24.28 -9.76 -2.03
CA LEU A 530 24.52 -10.34 -0.70
C LEU A 530 23.41 -11.31 -0.27
N THR A 531 23.74 -12.34 0.47
CA THR A 531 22.80 -13.18 1.23
C THR A 531 22.11 -12.40 2.36
N VAL A 532 21.17 -13.04 3.06
CA VAL A 532 20.53 -12.47 4.26
C VAL A 532 21.53 -12.32 5.41
N SER A 533 22.43 -13.28 5.61
CA SER A 533 23.39 -13.25 6.73
C SER A 533 24.48 -12.18 6.53
N GLU A 534 25.00 -12.01 5.31
CA GLU A 534 25.95 -10.92 5.00
C GLU A 534 25.30 -9.54 5.21
N LYS A 535 24.05 -9.38 4.75
CA LYS A 535 23.24 -8.17 5.01
C LYS A 535 23.12 -7.86 6.49
N GLU A 536 22.80 -8.85 7.32
CA GLU A 536 22.67 -8.66 8.77
C GLU A 536 24.00 -8.33 9.42
N LYS A 537 25.09 -9.03 9.07
CA LYS A 537 26.45 -8.76 9.56
C LYS A 537 26.90 -7.32 9.22
N LEU A 538 26.73 -6.86 7.98
CA LEU A 538 27.07 -5.47 7.60
C LEU A 538 26.21 -4.44 8.35
N LEU A 539 24.91 -4.67 8.56
CA LEU A 539 24.07 -3.74 9.32
C LEU A 539 24.39 -3.72 10.83
N THR A 540 24.96 -4.80 11.37
CA THR A 540 25.49 -4.82 12.74
C THR A 540 26.75 -3.97 12.83
N VAL A 541 27.75 -4.19 11.95
CA VAL A 541 28.97 -3.38 11.86
C VAL A 541 28.63 -1.88 11.72
N LEU A 542 27.71 -1.51 10.83
CA LEU A 542 27.24 -0.13 10.71
C LEU A 542 26.62 0.40 12.02
N GLY A 543 25.84 -0.41 12.73
CA GLY A 543 25.22 -0.05 14.00
C GLY A 543 26.22 0.14 15.15
N ASP A 544 27.35 -0.59 15.14
CA ASP A 544 28.41 -0.48 16.14
C ASP A 544 29.38 0.68 15.82
N LEU A 545 29.65 0.95 14.53
CA LEU A 545 30.37 2.15 14.08
C LEU A 545 29.60 3.43 14.44
N LEU A 546 28.30 3.50 14.10
CA LEU A 546 27.45 4.66 14.43
C LEU A 546 27.32 4.87 15.95
N ARG A 547 27.37 3.80 16.76
CA ARG A 547 27.45 3.92 18.23
C ARG A 547 28.80 4.49 18.67
N SER A 548 29.90 4.04 18.07
CA SER A 548 31.25 4.48 18.43
C SER A 548 31.48 5.98 18.15
N TYR A 549 30.89 6.53 17.08
CA TYR A 549 30.83 7.98 16.85
C TYR A 549 30.05 8.69 17.98
N ALA A 550 28.89 8.17 18.37
CA ALA A 550 28.07 8.75 19.45
C ALA A 550 28.73 8.64 20.84
N GLU A 551 29.54 7.60 21.09
CA GLU A 551 30.31 7.42 22.33
C GLU A 551 31.53 8.36 22.42
N THR A 552 32.20 8.64 21.29
CA THR A 552 33.35 9.57 21.26
C THR A 552 32.93 11.04 21.16
N GLY A 553 31.67 11.32 20.82
CA GLY A 553 31.19 12.68 20.55
C GLY A 553 31.67 13.26 19.22
N SER A 554 32.28 12.43 18.34
CA SER A 554 32.79 12.85 17.04
C SER A 554 31.63 13.10 16.06
N GLU A 555 31.70 14.15 15.23
CA GLU A 555 30.78 14.27 14.10
C GLU A 555 31.08 13.22 13.03
N ILE A 556 30.04 12.65 12.43
CA ILE A 556 30.15 11.75 11.28
C ILE A 556 30.47 12.60 10.04
N PRO A 557 31.51 12.27 9.25
CA PRO A 557 31.84 12.99 8.03
C PRO A 557 30.66 13.11 7.06
N ALA A 558 30.44 14.33 6.54
CA ALA A 558 29.46 14.60 5.49
C ALA A 558 30.17 14.60 4.14
N ASN A 559 30.15 13.47 3.45
CA ASN A 559 30.59 13.34 2.06
C ASN A 559 29.73 12.31 1.30
N ASP A 560 29.91 12.26 -0.02
CA ASP A 560 29.09 11.40 -0.87
C ASP A 560 29.25 9.92 -0.49
N GLU A 561 30.47 9.40 -0.25
CA GLU A 561 30.69 7.97 0.07
C GLU A 561 29.93 7.50 1.34
N VAL A 562 29.88 8.32 2.39
CA VAL A 562 29.10 8.02 3.60
C VAL A 562 27.60 8.04 3.30
N ILE A 563 27.12 9.03 2.55
CA ILE A 563 25.69 9.17 2.21
C ILE A 563 25.25 8.06 1.24
N GLU A 564 26.04 7.73 0.23
CA GLU A 564 25.91 6.58 -0.68
C GLU A 564 25.70 5.27 0.10
N THR A 565 26.56 5.06 1.11
CA THR A 565 26.60 3.86 1.96
C THR A 565 25.37 3.78 2.86
N LEU A 566 25.00 4.88 3.52
CA LEU A 566 23.80 4.97 4.34
C LEU A 566 22.53 4.80 3.50
N LEU A 567 22.43 5.44 2.34
CA LEU A 567 21.30 5.26 1.40
C LEU A 567 21.18 3.80 0.96
N SER A 568 22.28 3.12 0.68
CA SER A 568 22.25 1.71 0.30
C SER A 568 21.95 0.75 1.47
N ALA A 569 22.42 1.04 2.68
CA ALA A 569 21.99 0.36 3.89
C ALA A 569 20.49 0.57 4.18
N SER A 570 19.94 1.74 3.84
CA SER A 570 18.51 2.06 3.98
C SER A 570 17.59 1.26 3.04
N LYS A 571 18.13 0.50 2.08
CA LYS A 571 17.34 -0.32 1.14
C LYS A 571 16.78 -1.59 1.78
N PHE A 572 17.33 -2.06 2.91
CA PHE A 572 16.97 -3.34 3.53
C PHE A 572 16.98 -3.31 5.07
N GLY A 573 16.58 -4.42 5.71
CA GLY A 573 16.41 -4.52 7.17
C GLY A 573 15.10 -3.91 7.70
N PRO A 574 14.91 -3.88 9.04
CA PRO A 574 13.66 -3.43 9.66
C PRO A 574 13.34 -1.95 9.42
N LEU A 575 12.06 -1.60 9.24
CA LEU A 575 11.60 -0.22 8.96
C LEU A 575 12.09 0.80 10.00
N ALA A 576 12.14 0.42 11.28
CA ALA A 576 12.68 1.26 12.35
C ALA A 576 14.17 1.62 12.14
N ARG A 577 15.01 0.66 11.74
CA ARG A 577 16.44 0.88 11.43
C ARG A 577 16.59 1.73 10.17
N ARG A 578 15.85 1.41 9.11
CA ARG A 578 15.87 2.17 7.84
C ARG A 578 15.51 3.66 8.03
N ARG A 579 14.53 3.95 8.89
CA ARG A 579 14.16 5.33 9.30
C ARG A 579 15.29 6.09 10.00
N LEU A 580 16.00 5.45 10.92
CA LEU A 580 17.12 6.08 11.65
C LEU A 580 18.29 6.39 10.71
N ILE A 581 18.55 5.50 9.76
CA ILE A 581 19.56 5.71 8.70
C ILE A 581 19.17 6.91 7.83
N LEU A 582 17.93 6.99 7.32
CA LEU A 582 17.51 8.14 6.53
C LEU A 582 17.50 9.45 7.33
N SER A 583 17.15 9.45 8.62
CA SER A 583 17.21 10.68 9.43
C SER A 583 18.64 11.17 9.68
N LEU A 584 19.65 10.29 9.59
CA LEU A 584 21.06 10.67 9.55
C LEU A 584 21.42 11.24 8.17
N VAL A 585 20.99 10.59 7.08
CA VAL A 585 21.19 11.08 5.70
C VAL A 585 20.64 12.50 5.52
N ASP A 586 19.43 12.79 6.01
CA ASP A 586 18.83 14.13 5.99
C ASP A 586 19.83 15.20 6.53
N ARG A 587 20.42 14.95 7.72
CA ARG A 587 21.33 15.88 8.40
C ARG A 587 22.72 15.99 7.77
N LEU A 588 23.13 15.01 6.97
CA LEU A 588 24.39 15.07 6.21
C LEU A 588 24.18 15.80 4.87
N LEU A 589 23.02 15.58 4.22
CA LEU A 589 22.61 16.30 3.01
C LEU A 589 22.38 17.80 3.24
N GLU A 590 21.97 18.22 4.44
CA GLU A 590 21.94 19.64 4.85
C GLU A 590 23.29 20.38 4.64
N LYS A 591 24.41 19.66 4.50
CA LYS A 591 25.76 20.21 4.28
C LYS A 591 26.27 20.03 2.83
N MET A 592 25.47 19.56 1.86
CA MET A 592 25.94 19.15 0.53
C MET A 592 25.01 19.51 -0.64
N ASP A 593 25.57 19.85 -1.81
CA ASP A 593 24.81 20.19 -3.04
C ASP A 593 24.45 18.99 -3.95
N SER A 594 24.85 17.77 -3.56
CA SER A 594 24.74 16.54 -4.37
C SER A 594 23.28 16.21 -4.71
N THR A 595 22.88 16.51 -5.95
CA THR A 595 21.47 16.48 -6.37
C THR A 595 20.93 15.06 -6.57
N TYR A 596 21.78 14.11 -6.96
CA TYR A 596 21.37 12.72 -7.16
C TYR A 596 21.20 11.97 -5.83
N LEU A 597 22.02 12.28 -4.81
CA LEU A 597 21.85 11.73 -3.46
C LEU A 597 20.59 12.28 -2.78
N HIS A 598 20.26 13.55 -2.98
CA HIS A 598 18.95 14.10 -2.61
C HIS A 598 17.79 13.34 -3.27
N ALA A 599 17.87 13.09 -4.59
CA ALA A 599 16.86 12.33 -5.32
C ALA A 599 16.69 10.90 -4.77
N GLU A 600 17.78 10.22 -4.41
CA GLU A 600 17.69 8.90 -3.80
C GLU A 600 17.17 8.91 -2.36
N ALA A 601 17.54 9.90 -1.53
CA ALA A 601 16.98 10.07 -0.19
C ALA A 601 15.46 10.27 -0.25
N ILE A 602 14.99 11.15 -1.14
CA ILE A 602 13.56 11.36 -1.41
C ILE A 602 12.88 10.07 -1.88
N TYR A 603 13.49 9.32 -2.81
CA TYR A 603 12.96 8.03 -3.26
C TYR A 603 12.82 7.04 -2.10
N GLN A 604 13.87 6.78 -1.31
CA GLN A 604 13.82 5.84 -0.17
C GLN A 604 12.81 6.28 0.89
N ARG A 605 12.73 7.59 1.18
CA ARG A 605 11.76 8.18 2.11
C ARG A 605 10.32 7.99 1.61
N SER A 606 10.05 8.24 0.33
CA SER A 606 8.72 8.01 -0.28
C SER A 606 8.28 6.54 -0.18
N VAL A 607 9.22 5.60 -0.34
CA VAL A 607 8.99 4.17 -0.16
C VAL A 607 8.65 3.85 1.30
N ILE A 608 9.41 4.35 2.28
CA ILE A 608 9.16 4.08 3.71
C ILE A 608 7.83 4.67 4.20
N LEU A 609 7.47 5.88 3.77
CA LEU A 609 6.17 6.49 4.09
C LEU A 609 5.02 5.60 3.58
N ARG A 610 5.05 5.23 2.30
CA ARG A 610 4.07 4.33 1.69
C ARG A 610 4.02 2.95 2.37
N LEU A 611 5.15 2.36 2.74
CA LEU A 611 5.18 1.07 3.44
C LEU A 611 4.49 1.12 4.82
N LYS A 612 4.54 2.25 5.54
CA LYS A 612 3.76 2.45 6.77
C LYS A 612 2.24 2.52 6.53
N GLY A 613 1.82 2.91 5.33
CA GLY A 613 0.46 3.34 5.00
C GLY A 613 0.31 4.84 4.72
N ASP A 614 1.37 5.63 4.86
CA ASP A 614 1.35 7.07 4.58
C ASP A 614 1.58 7.35 3.09
N ILE A 615 0.52 7.15 2.29
CA ILE A 615 0.52 7.42 0.86
C ILE A 615 0.44 8.93 0.60
N ALA A 616 -0.25 9.70 1.45
CA ALA A 616 -0.41 11.15 1.30
C ALA A 616 0.93 11.89 1.48
N GLY A 617 1.65 11.66 2.58
CA GLY A 617 2.98 12.23 2.80
C GLY A 617 4.01 11.74 1.79
N SER A 618 3.88 10.50 1.30
CA SER A 618 4.69 9.99 0.17
C SER A 618 4.42 10.76 -1.13
N THR A 619 3.16 11.12 -1.40
CA THR A 619 2.72 11.86 -2.60
C THR A 619 3.21 13.30 -2.55
N GLN A 620 3.00 13.99 -1.42
CA GLN A 620 3.45 15.36 -1.20
C GLN A 620 4.97 15.49 -1.37
N LEU A 621 5.74 14.63 -0.68
CA LEU A 621 7.20 14.63 -0.74
C LEU A 621 7.75 14.47 -2.16
N LEU A 622 7.12 13.60 -2.97
CA LEU A 622 7.53 13.39 -4.36
C LEU A 622 7.15 14.57 -5.25
N GLN A 623 5.97 15.18 -5.06
CA GLN A 623 5.55 16.37 -5.82
C GLN A 623 6.40 17.59 -5.49
N GLU A 624 6.68 17.86 -4.21
CA GLU A 624 7.56 18.93 -3.75
C GLU A 624 8.96 18.84 -4.38
N PHE A 625 9.50 17.63 -4.53
CA PHE A 625 10.76 17.40 -5.22
C PHE A 625 10.63 17.53 -6.74
N LEU A 626 9.74 16.76 -7.38
CA LEU A 626 9.60 16.67 -8.85
C LEU A 626 9.17 17.98 -9.51
N ASN A 627 8.50 18.89 -8.80
CA ASN A 627 8.13 20.22 -9.31
C ASN A 627 9.33 21.19 -9.46
N ARG A 628 10.54 20.80 -9.03
CA ARG A 628 11.76 21.61 -9.20
C ARG A 628 12.23 21.67 -10.66
N ALA A 629 12.32 22.88 -11.20
CA ALA A 629 12.72 23.11 -12.58
C ALA A 629 14.15 22.62 -12.94
N ASP A 630 15.08 22.56 -11.98
CA ASP A 630 16.47 22.19 -12.24
C ASP A 630 16.70 20.68 -12.46
N LEU A 631 15.83 19.82 -11.90
CA LEU A 631 16.02 18.36 -11.92
C LEU A 631 16.06 17.76 -13.32
N SER A 632 15.24 18.29 -14.24
CA SER A 632 15.19 17.81 -15.63
C SER A 632 16.53 17.96 -16.35
N THR A 633 17.31 18.98 -16.02
CA THR A 633 18.64 19.22 -16.59
C THR A 633 19.74 18.42 -15.88
N ARG A 634 19.60 18.20 -14.56
CA ARG A 634 20.63 17.56 -13.72
C ARG A 634 20.57 16.02 -13.71
N LEU A 635 19.38 15.43 -13.90
CA LEU A 635 19.14 14.00 -13.69
C LEU A 635 18.60 13.27 -14.92
N GLN A 636 18.59 13.87 -16.11
CA GLN A 636 17.91 13.33 -17.30
C GLN A 636 18.35 11.88 -17.65
N SER A 637 19.67 11.64 -17.69
CA SER A 637 20.27 10.33 -17.95
C SER A 637 20.18 9.35 -16.78
N HIS A 638 19.94 9.85 -15.57
CA HIS A 638 20.07 9.07 -14.34
C HIS A 638 18.79 8.31 -14.02
N SER A 639 18.91 7.00 -13.88
CA SER A 639 17.87 6.05 -13.47
C SER A 639 17.03 6.49 -12.25
N ILE A 640 17.56 7.32 -11.34
CA ILE A 640 16.84 7.75 -10.14
C ILE A 640 15.62 8.64 -10.46
N LEU A 641 15.65 9.43 -11.55
CA LEU A 641 14.51 10.22 -11.99
C LEU A 641 13.34 9.32 -12.40
N GLY A 642 13.62 8.25 -13.15
CA GLY A 642 12.64 7.22 -13.49
C GLY A 642 12.10 6.48 -12.26
N LEU A 643 12.93 6.21 -11.25
CA LEU A 643 12.47 5.61 -9.97
C LEU A 643 11.57 6.56 -9.17
N LEU A 644 11.81 7.88 -9.19
CA LEU A 644 10.93 8.87 -8.56
C LEU A 644 9.56 8.91 -9.23
N HIS A 645 9.49 9.03 -10.56
CA HIS A 645 8.24 8.98 -11.33
C HIS A 645 7.50 7.64 -11.11
N LEU A 646 8.19 6.50 -11.08
CA LEU A 646 7.57 5.20 -10.73
C LEU A 646 7.06 5.12 -9.29
N SER A 647 7.74 5.79 -8.35
CA SER A 647 7.26 5.92 -6.98
C SER A 647 5.97 6.74 -6.94
N GLN A 648 5.89 7.83 -7.70
CA GLN A 648 4.69 8.68 -7.76
C GLN A 648 3.53 8.01 -8.50
N ALA A 649 3.80 7.32 -9.62
CA ALA A 649 2.84 6.47 -10.31
C ALA A 649 2.27 5.38 -9.40
N THR A 650 3.11 4.82 -8.52
CA THR A 650 2.67 3.85 -7.51
C THR A 650 1.75 4.49 -6.47
N ASN A 651 1.96 5.74 -6.05
CA ASN A 651 1.05 6.46 -5.14
C ASN A 651 -0.32 6.72 -5.79
N TYR A 652 -0.35 7.23 -7.03
CA TYR A 652 -1.60 7.39 -7.78
C TYR A 652 -2.37 6.06 -7.89
N ALA A 653 -1.68 4.96 -8.20
CA ALA A 653 -2.28 3.63 -8.27
C ALA A 653 -2.77 3.06 -6.92
N TYR A 654 -2.24 3.53 -5.78
CA TYR A 654 -2.79 3.22 -4.45
C TYR A 654 -4.06 4.02 -4.16
N ASN A 655 -4.14 5.26 -4.64
CA ASN A 655 -5.33 6.11 -4.56
C ASN A 655 -6.39 5.80 -5.63
N PHE A 656 -6.23 4.71 -6.38
CA PHE A 656 -7.06 4.28 -7.53
C PHE A 656 -7.09 5.26 -8.73
N ASP A 657 -6.22 6.28 -8.75
CA ASP A 657 -6.02 7.13 -9.92
C ASP A 657 -5.09 6.44 -10.92
N PHE A 658 -5.66 5.52 -11.67
CA PHE A 658 -4.95 4.77 -12.70
C PHE A 658 -4.61 5.61 -13.94
N LEU A 659 -5.17 6.82 -14.09
CA LEU A 659 -4.95 7.69 -15.25
C LEU A 659 -3.69 8.54 -15.01
N SER A 660 -3.59 9.18 -13.85
CA SER A 660 -2.34 9.83 -13.43
C SER A 660 -1.21 8.80 -13.25
N ALA A 661 -1.49 7.60 -12.74
CA ALA A 661 -0.48 6.54 -12.63
C ALA A 661 0.11 6.13 -14.00
N ASP A 662 -0.73 5.98 -15.02
CA ASP A 662 -0.29 5.64 -16.38
C ASP A 662 0.57 6.76 -16.98
N LYS A 663 0.09 8.02 -16.91
CA LYS A 663 0.82 9.20 -17.38
C LYS A 663 2.18 9.34 -16.68
N GLU A 664 2.19 9.32 -15.36
CA GLU A 664 3.40 9.50 -14.53
C GLU A 664 4.45 8.42 -14.83
N SER A 665 4.02 7.16 -15.01
CA SER A 665 4.95 6.05 -15.29
C SER A 665 5.73 6.19 -16.60
N LYS A 666 5.26 7.04 -17.54
CA LYS A 666 5.83 7.23 -18.88
C LYS A 666 6.79 8.42 -18.99
N MET A 667 6.85 9.28 -17.96
CA MET A 667 7.59 10.55 -17.93
C MET A 667 9.11 10.44 -18.11
N TRP A 668 9.69 9.25 -17.90
CA TRP A 668 11.11 8.98 -18.07
C TRP A 668 11.37 7.87 -19.11
N ILE A 669 12.47 8.01 -19.85
CA ILE A 669 12.94 7.12 -20.92
C ILE A 669 14.49 7.08 -20.84
N PRO A 670 15.15 5.92 -21.04
CA PRO A 670 16.61 5.89 -21.20
C PRO A 670 17.07 6.73 -22.41
N THR A 671 18.16 7.48 -22.24
CA THR A 671 18.72 8.38 -23.28
C THR A 671 19.59 7.68 -24.31
N GLU A 672 20.01 6.44 -24.07
CA GLU A 672 20.90 5.65 -24.93
C GLU A 672 20.21 4.33 -25.32
N SER A 673 20.38 3.86 -26.57
CA SER A 673 19.69 2.65 -27.06
C SER A 673 20.08 1.39 -26.27
N ASN A 674 21.33 1.33 -25.85
CA ASN A 674 21.92 0.23 -25.09
C ASN A 674 22.03 0.64 -23.61
N GLY A 675 20.88 0.91 -22.98
CA GLY A 675 20.81 1.41 -21.61
C GLY A 675 21.47 0.50 -20.56
N THR A 676 21.97 1.10 -19.48
CA THR A 676 22.70 0.42 -18.39
C THR A 676 21.81 -0.57 -17.59
N GLU A 677 22.40 -1.45 -16.77
CA GLU A 677 21.60 -2.43 -15.99
C GLU A 677 20.51 -1.75 -15.14
N ASP A 678 20.82 -0.63 -14.49
CA ASP A 678 19.86 0.15 -13.70
C ASP A 678 18.80 0.84 -14.56
N GLN A 679 19.16 1.38 -15.73
CA GLN A 679 18.18 1.93 -16.67
C GLN A 679 17.22 0.84 -17.17
N LEU A 680 17.74 -0.36 -17.46
CA LEU A 680 16.93 -1.54 -17.78
C LEU A 680 16.12 -2.03 -16.56
N ASP A 681 16.60 -1.87 -15.33
CA ASP A 681 15.82 -2.15 -14.12
C ASP A 681 14.61 -1.22 -14.01
N VAL A 682 14.80 0.08 -14.26
CA VAL A 682 13.72 1.08 -14.36
C VAL A 682 12.72 0.69 -15.45
N VAL A 683 13.16 0.29 -16.64
CA VAL A 683 12.26 -0.18 -17.71
C VAL A 683 11.48 -1.43 -17.29
N TRP A 684 12.10 -2.39 -16.58
CA TRP A 684 11.36 -3.53 -16.01
C TRP A 684 10.31 -3.06 -14.99
N ASN A 685 10.66 -2.06 -14.15
CA ASN A 685 9.73 -1.48 -13.18
C ASN A 685 8.57 -0.72 -13.87
N GLN A 686 8.80 -0.09 -15.03
CA GLN A 686 7.76 0.50 -15.88
C GLN A 686 6.80 -0.55 -16.44
N ILE A 687 7.31 -1.63 -17.05
CA ILE A 687 6.49 -2.74 -17.57
C ILE A 687 5.65 -3.36 -16.45
N HIS A 688 6.26 -3.61 -15.29
CA HIS A 688 5.58 -4.12 -14.11
C HIS A 688 4.52 -3.15 -13.56
N SER A 689 4.77 -1.84 -13.61
CA SER A 689 3.79 -0.80 -13.23
C SER A 689 2.59 -0.79 -14.19
N ALA A 690 2.83 -0.84 -15.51
CA ALA A 690 1.79 -0.91 -16.52
C ALA A 690 0.90 -2.16 -16.35
N GLY A 691 1.48 -3.31 -15.98
CA GLY A 691 0.74 -4.52 -15.59
C GLY A 691 -0.15 -4.31 -14.36
N ARG A 692 0.38 -3.68 -13.30
CA ARG A 692 -0.39 -3.36 -12.09
C ARG A 692 -1.52 -2.36 -12.34
N ILE A 693 -1.27 -1.34 -13.17
CA ILE A 693 -2.27 -0.34 -13.58
C ILE A 693 -3.37 -1.00 -14.41
N SER A 694 -3.01 -1.83 -15.40
CA SER A 694 -3.97 -2.60 -16.22
C SER A 694 -4.86 -3.48 -15.35
N ARG A 695 -4.27 -4.23 -14.40
CA ARG A 695 -5.03 -5.04 -13.43
C ARG A 695 -5.93 -4.18 -12.54
N GLY A 696 -5.45 -3.02 -12.08
CA GLY A 696 -6.22 -2.07 -11.28
C GLY A 696 -7.43 -1.47 -12.01
N GLN A 697 -7.38 -1.39 -13.34
CA GLN A 697 -8.49 -0.99 -14.21
C GLN A 697 -9.44 -2.15 -14.59
N GLY A 698 -9.10 -3.40 -14.25
CA GLY A 698 -9.83 -4.60 -14.67
C GLY A 698 -9.43 -5.14 -16.06
N HIS A 699 -8.38 -4.61 -16.68
CA HIS A 699 -7.85 -5.07 -17.98
C HIS A 699 -6.91 -6.28 -17.79
N PHE A 700 -7.44 -7.41 -17.31
CA PHE A 700 -6.66 -8.56 -16.86
C PHE A 700 -5.82 -9.23 -17.95
N GLN A 701 -6.35 -9.38 -19.16
CA GLN A 701 -5.61 -9.96 -20.31
C GLN A 701 -4.39 -9.09 -20.66
N THR A 702 -4.54 -7.76 -20.65
CA THR A 702 -3.45 -6.81 -20.86
C THR A 702 -2.42 -6.87 -19.72
N ALA A 703 -2.88 -7.04 -18.47
CA ALA A 703 -2.01 -7.22 -17.32
C ALA A 703 -1.16 -8.50 -17.45
N CYS A 704 -1.75 -9.63 -17.88
CA CYS A 704 -1.03 -10.88 -18.13
C CYS A 704 0.14 -10.68 -19.11
N LEU A 705 -0.07 -9.98 -20.22
CA LEU A 705 0.98 -9.72 -21.22
C LEU A 705 2.16 -8.94 -20.64
N PHE A 706 1.90 -7.93 -19.82
CA PHE A 706 2.95 -7.18 -19.13
C PHE A 706 3.72 -8.06 -18.12
N PHE A 707 3.03 -8.88 -17.32
CA PHE A 707 3.71 -9.74 -16.35
C PHE A 707 4.44 -10.94 -16.99
N GLU A 708 3.94 -11.51 -18.09
CA GLU A 708 4.68 -12.47 -18.91
C GLU A 708 5.96 -11.81 -19.48
N ARG A 709 5.89 -10.57 -19.99
CA ARG A 709 7.06 -9.85 -20.48
C ARG A 709 8.09 -9.55 -19.36
N CYS A 710 7.64 -9.25 -18.14
CA CYS A 710 8.51 -9.14 -16.97
C CYS A 710 9.28 -10.44 -16.64
N LEU A 711 8.76 -11.61 -17.04
CA LEU A 711 9.37 -12.92 -16.80
C LEU A 711 10.23 -13.43 -17.97
N GLN A 712 10.22 -12.74 -19.12
CA GLN A 712 11.05 -13.06 -20.29
C GLN A 712 12.48 -12.48 -20.21
N ARG A 713 12.76 -11.57 -19.26
CA ARG A 713 14.13 -11.11 -18.97
C ARG A 713 14.82 -12.16 -18.10
N ASP A 714 15.99 -12.60 -18.50
CA ASP A 714 16.85 -13.52 -17.75
C ASP A 714 18.31 -13.03 -17.83
N PRO A 715 19.11 -13.09 -16.76
CA PRO A 715 18.75 -13.49 -15.40
C PRO A 715 17.80 -12.49 -14.71
N LEU A 716 16.84 -13.00 -13.94
CA LEU A 716 15.93 -12.19 -13.11
C LEU A 716 16.08 -12.52 -11.62
N ARG A 717 16.28 -11.46 -10.81
CA ARG A 717 16.42 -11.56 -9.34
C ARG A 717 15.15 -12.21 -8.73
N GLU A 718 15.31 -13.23 -7.88
CA GLU A 718 14.21 -14.07 -7.31
C GLU A 718 13.01 -13.23 -6.81
N SER A 719 13.29 -12.17 -6.05
CA SER A 719 12.28 -11.27 -5.48
C SER A 719 11.42 -10.54 -6.52
N LYS A 720 11.98 -10.24 -7.71
CA LYS A 720 11.24 -9.68 -8.86
C LYS A 720 10.48 -10.77 -9.60
N ARG A 721 11.07 -11.96 -9.76
CA ARG A 721 10.45 -13.13 -10.38
C ARG A 721 9.19 -13.56 -9.62
N HIS A 722 9.24 -13.71 -8.30
CA HIS A 722 8.07 -14.05 -7.47
C HIS A 722 6.99 -12.96 -7.48
N LEU A 723 7.38 -11.68 -7.55
CA LEU A 723 6.44 -10.57 -7.63
C LEU A 723 5.66 -10.58 -8.95
N ALA A 724 6.35 -10.75 -10.08
CA ALA A 724 5.72 -10.87 -11.39
C ALA A 724 4.88 -12.15 -11.52
N LEU A 725 5.37 -13.29 -11.01
CA LEU A 725 4.62 -14.56 -10.99
C LEU A 725 3.32 -14.46 -10.20
N ALA A 726 3.35 -13.90 -8.98
CA ALA A 726 2.14 -13.75 -8.17
C ALA A 726 1.10 -12.85 -8.86
N HIS A 727 1.52 -11.72 -9.45
CA HIS A 727 0.61 -10.85 -10.19
C HIS A 727 0.11 -11.45 -11.51
N LEU A 728 0.92 -12.27 -12.19
CA LEU A 728 0.50 -13.01 -13.38
C LEU A 728 -0.55 -14.08 -13.03
N VAL A 729 -0.33 -14.87 -11.98
CA VAL A 729 -1.29 -15.88 -11.50
C VAL A 729 -2.58 -15.23 -11.02
N ASP A 730 -2.50 -14.18 -10.20
CA ASP A 730 -3.66 -13.38 -9.79
C ASP A 730 -4.46 -12.84 -10.98
N SER A 731 -3.82 -12.61 -12.14
CA SER A 731 -4.48 -12.16 -13.36
C SER A 731 -5.05 -13.33 -14.19
N TYR A 732 -4.37 -14.48 -14.26
CA TYR A 732 -4.91 -15.69 -14.90
C TYR A 732 -6.17 -16.20 -14.21
N ILE A 733 -6.25 -16.12 -12.88
CA ILE A 733 -7.43 -16.53 -12.11
C ILE A 733 -8.66 -15.68 -12.50
N GLU A 734 -8.46 -14.39 -12.80
CA GLU A 734 -9.51 -13.49 -13.26
C GLU A 734 -9.90 -13.76 -14.73
N VAL A 735 -8.91 -13.94 -15.62
CA VAL A 735 -9.16 -14.28 -17.04
C VAL A 735 -9.89 -15.62 -17.17
N ASP A 736 -9.49 -16.64 -16.41
CA ASP A 736 -10.16 -17.95 -16.36
C ASP A 736 -11.63 -17.85 -15.91
N PHE A 737 -11.98 -16.93 -15.01
CA PHE A 737 -13.37 -16.68 -14.64
C PHE A 737 -14.16 -16.03 -15.80
N LEU A 738 -13.58 -15.01 -16.45
CA LEU A 738 -14.23 -14.30 -17.55
C LEU A 738 -14.44 -15.22 -18.77
N GLU A 739 -13.42 -15.99 -19.16
CA GLU A 739 -13.50 -16.96 -20.26
C GLU A 739 -14.48 -18.11 -20.00
N ARG A 740 -14.72 -18.49 -18.73
CA ARG A 740 -15.76 -19.48 -18.38
C ARG A 740 -17.17 -18.89 -18.42
N ARG A 741 -17.32 -17.58 -18.31
CA ARG A 741 -18.60 -16.87 -18.41
C ARG A 741 -19.02 -16.65 -19.87
N GLU A 742 -18.05 -16.56 -20.77
CA GLU A 742 -18.27 -16.53 -22.22
C GLU A 742 -18.41 -17.96 -22.79
N ILE A 743 -19.61 -18.32 -23.23
CA ILE A 743 -20.03 -19.69 -23.62
C ILE A 743 -19.30 -20.25 -24.88
N TYR A 744 -18.27 -19.56 -25.37
CA TYR A 744 -17.55 -19.87 -26.63
C TYR A 744 -16.02 -20.02 -26.50
N SER A 745 -15.47 -20.19 -25.28
CA SER A 745 -14.06 -20.62 -25.11
C SER A 745 -13.90 -22.14 -25.23
N GLN A 746 -12.97 -22.58 -26.07
CA GLN A 746 -12.64 -24.01 -26.27
C GLN A 746 -11.41 -24.47 -25.44
N SER A 747 -10.89 -23.63 -24.52
CA SER A 747 -9.69 -23.90 -23.69
C SER A 747 -10.06 -23.98 -22.20
N LEU A 748 -11.17 -24.66 -21.87
CA LEU A 748 -11.79 -24.61 -20.55
C LEU A 748 -11.02 -25.43 -19.49
N GLY A 749 -9.92 -24.88 -18.99
CA GLY A 749 -9.15 -25.42 -17.86
C GLY A 749 -7.65 -25.09 -17.88
N ASP A 750 -7.07 -24.83 -19.05
CA ASP A 750 -5.61 -24.72 -19.24
C ASP A 750 -4.95 -23.60 -18.42
N LEU A 751 -5.66 -22.52 -18.12
CA LEU A 751 -5.10 -21.34 -17.45
C LEU A 751 -4.78 -21.55 -15.96
N LEU A 752 -5.66 -22.20 -15.19
CA LEU A 752 -5.38 -22.52 -13.78
C LEU A 752 -4.24 -23.54 -13.68
N ASP A 753 -4.19 -24.49 -14.61
CA ASP A 753 -3.13 -25.46 -14.74
C ASP A 753 -1.79 -24.82 -15.11
N LYS A 754 -1.77 -23.87 -16.06
CA LYS A 754 -0.60 -23.04 -16.39
C LYS A 754 -0.14 -22.24 -15.17
N ALA A 755 -1.07 -21.64 -14.44
CA ALA A 755 -0.80 -20.84 -13.25
C ALA A 755 -0.15 -21.66 -12.12
N GLU A 756 -0.68 -22.85 -11.81
CA GLU A 756 -0.14 -23.75 -10.79
C GLU A 756 1.28 -24.22 -11.14
N LYS A 757 1.46 -24.69 -12.38
CA LYS A 757 2.75 -25.18 -12.91
C LYS A 757 3.86 -24.13 -12.85
N LEU A 758 3.51 -22.83 -12.89
CA LEU A 758 4.45 -21.71 -12.74
C LEU A 758 4.87 -21.42 -11.29
N VAL A 759 4.03 -21.67 -10.29
CA VAL A 759 4.32 -21.28 -8.88
C VAL A 759 4.72 -22.44 -7.99
N THR A 760 4.24 -23.66 -8.23
CA THR A 760 4.57 -24.83 -7.41
C THR A 760 6.07 -25.14 -7.30
N PRO A 761 6.90 -24.99 -8.35
CA PRO A 761 8.36 -25.17 -8.23
C PRO A 761 9.02 -24.11 -7.33
N GLU A 762 8.62 -22.84 -7.48
CA GLU A 762 9.13 -21.70 -6.71
C GLU A 762 8.76 -21.85 -5.23
N ILE A 763 7.49 -22.18 -4.93
CA ILE A 763 7.01 -22.46 -3.56
C ILE A 763 7.83 -23.58 -2.92
N LYS A 764 8.10 -24.67 -3.64
CA LYS A 764 8.93 -25.77 -3.12
C LYS A 764 10.36 -25.30 -2.80
N ASN A 765 11.01 -24.56 -3.71
CA ASN A 765 12.37 -24.06 -3.49
C ASN A 765 12.45 -23.10 -2.27
N THR A 766 11.58 -22.10 -2.23
CA THR A 766 11.63 -21.02 -1.24
C THR A 766 11.10 -21.47 0.13
N ARG A 767 10.26 -22.52 0.22
CA ARG A 767 9.82 -23.14 1.49
C ARG A 767 11.00 -23.61 2.34
N HIS A 768 12.05 -24.14 1.73
CA HIS A 768 13.23 -24.64 2.44
C HIS A 768 14.23 -23.54 2.79
N HIS A 769 14.45 -22.58 1.89
CA HIS A 769 15.55 -21.62 2.01
C HIS A 769 15.15 -20.23 2.54
N ALA A 770 13.89 -19.81 2.38
CA ALA A 770 13.41 -18.50 2.84
C ALA A 770 11.90 -18.48 3.19
N PRO A 771 11.43 -19.32 4.15
CA PRO A 771 10.01 -19.47 4.48
C PRO A 771 9.33 -18.21 5.03
N HIS A 772 10.10 -17.21 5.50
CA HIS A 772 9.57 -15.92 5.96
C HIS A 772 9.71 -14.80 4.93
N SER A 773 10.06 -15.10 3.68
CA SER A 773 10.18 -14.11 2.61
C SER A 773 8.82 -13.59 2.12
N LYS A 774 8.82 -12.36 1.59
CA LYS A 774 7.63 -11.75 0.97
C LYS A 774 7.28 -12.33 -0.39
N GLY A 775 8.25 -12.95 -1.08
CA GLY A 775 8.00 -13.75 -2.28
C GLY A 775 7.12 -14.95 -1.93
N TYR A 776 7.58 -15.75 -0.95
CA TYR A 776 6.87 -16.94 -0.48
C TYR A 776 5.42 -16.69 -0.08
N ARG A 777 5.16 -15.67 0.76
CA ARG A 777 3.79 -15.30 1.18
C ARG A 777 2.86 -14.96 0.02
N ARG A 778 3.35 -14.25 -1.01
CA ARG A 778 2.56 -13.92 -2.21
C ARG A 778 2.22 -15.17 -3.01
N LEU A 779 3.17 -16.08 -3.18
CA LEU A 779 2.96 -17.32 -3.94
C LEU A 779 1.98 -18.27 -3.21
N LEU A 780 2.05 -18.41 -1.88
CA LEU A 780 1.06 -19.14 -1.09
C LEU A 780 -0.37 -18.56 -1.24
N LEU A 781 -0.51 -17.24 -1.20
CA LEU A 781 -1.78 -16.55 -1.43
C LEU A 781 -2.31 -16.72 -2.86
N SER A 782 -1.42 -16.90 -3.83
CA SER A 782 -1.78 -17.15 -5.24
C SER A 782 -2.24 -18.59 -5.43
N LEU A 783 -1.49 -19.57 -4.92
CA LEU A 783 -1.82 -21.00 -5.02
C LEU A 783 -3.09 -21.36 -4.25
N SER A 784 -3.29 -20.82 -3.04
CA SER A 784 -4.53 -21.05 -2.28
C SER A 784 -5.78 -20.56 -3.02
N GLU A 785 -5.69 -19.49 -3.81
CA GLU A 785 -6.81 -19.03 -4.65
C GLU A 785 -7.07 -19.99 -5.84
N ILE A 786 -6.03 -20.57 -6.46
CA ILE A 786 -6.18 -21.64 -7.47
C ILE A 786 -6.94 -22.82 -6.87
N GLU A 787 -6.56 -23.27 -5.68
CA GLU A 787 -7.17 -24.43 -5.03
C GLU A 787 -8.62 -24.16 -4.60
N ILE A 788 -8.96 -22.95 -4.15
CA ILE A 788 -10.37 -22.57 -3.91
C ILE A 788 -11.16 -22.59 -5.23
N ARG A 789 -10.60 -22.06 -6.33
CA ARG A 789 -11.25 -22.06 -7.65
C ARG A 789 -11.39 -23.45 -8.28
N ARG A 790 -10.62 -24.43 -7.82
CA ARG A 790 -10.76 -25.88 -8.12
C ARG A 790 -11.65 -26.63 -7.12
N SER A 791 -12.25 -25.95 -6.14
CA SER A 791 -13.01 -26.54 -5.02
C SER A 791 -12.19 -27.47 -4.10
N GLN A 792 -10.86 -27.37 -4.11
CA GLN A 792 -9.94 -28.14 -3.27
C GLN A 792 -9.78 -27.48 -1.89
N PHE A 793 -10.90 -27.26 -1.19
CA PHE A 793 -10.97 -26.43 0.00
C PHE A 793 -10.03 -26.89 1.12
N THR A 794 -9.82 -28.20 1.29
CA THR A 794 -8.86 -28.75 2.28
C THR A 794 -7.40 -28.37 1.97
N ALA A 795 -7.00 -28.37 0.70
CA ALA A 795 -5.64 -27.98 0.30
C ALA A 795 -5.45 -26.46 0.45
N ALA A 796 -6.47 -25.68 0.05
CA ALA A 796 -6.47 -24.24 0.28
C ALA A 796 -6.38 -23.89 1.78
N GLU A 797 -7.15 -24.55 2.65
CA GLU A 797 -7.15 -24.28 4.09
C GLU A 797 -5.77 -24.55 4.72
N GLN A 798 -5.06 -25.60 4.29
CA GLN A 798 -3.69 -25.88 4.75
C GLN A 798 -2.70 -24.77 4.36
N LEU A 799 -2.72 -24.35 3.08
CA LEU A 799 -1.88 -23.24 2.59
C LEU A 799 -2.19 -21.90 3.28
N LEU A 800 -3.47 -21.68 3.62
CA LEU A 800 -3.93 -20.46 4.29
C LEU A 800 -3.60 -20.44 5.78
N LYS A 801 -3.64 -21.58 6.47
CA LYS A 801 -3.11 -21.73 7.82
C LYS A 801 -1.62 -21.42 7.83
N GLU A 802 -0.84 -22.04 6.94
CA GLU A 802 0.60 -21.81 6.81
C GLU A 802 0.96 -20.33 6.59
N VAL A 803 0.25 -19.62 5.70
CA VAL A 803 0.54 -18.19 5.46
C VAL A 803 0.08 -17.29 6.62
N SER A 804 -1.01 -17.63 7.31
CA SER A 804 -1.49 -16.88 8.48
C SER A 804 -0.52 -17.01 9.66
N ASP A 805 -0.03 -18.23 9.89
CA ASP A 805 1.05 -18.54 10.83
C ASP A 805 2.32 -17.70 10.61
N ILE A 806 2.61 -17.28 9.38
CA ILE A 806 3.73 -16.38 9.06
C ILE A 806 3.35 -14.92 9.35
N TYR A 807 2.12 -14.50 9.02
CA TYR A 807 1.65 -13.13 9.27
C TYR A 807 1.54 -12.78 10.76
N GLU A 808 1.05 -13.70 11.60
CA GLU A 808 0.96 -13.49 13.06
C GLU A 808 2.32 -13.28 13.73
N LYS A 809 3.40 -13.78 13.11
CA LYS A 809 4.79 -13.67 13.59
C LYS A 809 5.51 -12.41 13.07
N LEU A 810 4.85 -11.54 12.30
CA LEU A 810 5.44 -10.28 11.81
C LEU A 810 5.31 -9.15 12.84
N ILE A 811 6.45 -8.63 13.31
CA ILE A 811 6.53 -7.55 14.33
C ILE A 811 6.01 -6.20 13.80
N ASP A 812 6.32 -5.86 12.54
CA ASP A 812 5.94 -4.59 11.89
C ASP A 812 5.52 -4.88 10.42
N PRO A 813 4.27 -5.36 10.19
CA PRO A 813 3.79 -5.64 8.84
C PRO A 813 3.54 -4.35 8.07
N ASP A 814 4.18 -4.21 6.90
CA ASP A 814 3.94 -3.08 5.98
C ASP A 814 2.62 -3.24 5.21
N ILE A 815 2.22 -2.21 4.47
CA ILE A 815 0.96 -2.16 3.70
C ILE A 815 0.73 -3.40 2.80
N ILE A 816 1.78 -4.02 2.25
CA ILE A 816 1.66 -5.23 1.43
C ILE A 816 1.35 -6.46 2.31
N ASP A 817 2.01 -6.57 3.47
CA ASP A 817 1.76 -7.68 4.40
C ASP A 817 0.38 -7.55 5.06
N ARG A 818 -0.07 -6.33 5.38
CA ARG A 818 -1.42 -6.07 5.90
C ARG A 818 -2.50 -6.50 4.90
N LEU A 819 -2.37 -6.10 3.64
CA LEU A 819 -3.28 -6.51 2.56
C LEU A 819 -3.24 -8.02 2.33
N GLY A 820 -2.05 -8.63 2.37
CA GLY A 820 -1.88 -10.08 2.23
C GLY A 820 -2.51 -10.89 3.39
N HIS A 821 -2.44 -10.37 4.61
CA HIS A 821 -3.07 -11.00 5.77
C HIS A 821 -4.60 -10.88 5.74
N VAL A 822 -5.14 -9.72 5.33
CA VAL A 822 -6.59 -9.57 5.10
C VAL A 822 -7.08 -10.49 3.98
N ARG A 823 -6.31 -10.64 2.88
CA ARG A 823 -6.58 -11.64 1.83
C ARG A 823 -6.63 -13.07 2.39
N ALA A 824 -5.70 -13.43 3.28
CA ALA A 824 -5.68 -14.75 3.91
C ALA A 824 -6.95 -15.02 4.73
N LEU A 825 -7.41 -14.05 5.55
CA LEU A 825 -8.64 -14.21 6.33
C LEU A 825 -9.91 -14.26 5.47
N ILE A 826 -9.98 -13.47 4.39
CA ILE A 826 -11.07 -13.53 3.40
C ILE A 826 -11.12 -14.92 2.73
N ALA A 827 -9.97 -15.48 2.37
CA ALA A 827 -9.88 -16.80 1.78
C ALA A 827 -10.23 -17.92 2.80
N LEU A 828 -9.80 -17.79 4.06
CA LEU A 828 -10.18 -18.72 5.13
C LEU A 828 -11.71 -18.71 5.39
N ALA A 829 -12.33 -17.53 5.41
CA ALA A 829 -13.77 -17.39 5.61
C ALA A 829 -14.59 -18.02 4.47
N ARG A 830 -14.03 -18.12 3.26
CA ARG A 830 -14.65 -18.80 2.10
C ARG A 830 -14.57 -20.33 2.15
N VAL A 831 -13.54 -20.89 2.79
CA VAL A 831 -13.38 -22.36 2.94
C VAL A 831 -13.88 -22.93 4.27
N SER A 832 -14.21 -22.05 5.22
CA SER A 832 -14.67 -22.44 6.55
C SER A 832 -16.12 -22.96 6.55
N PRO A 833 -16.48 -23.90 7.45
CA PRO A 833 -17.86 -24.33 7.62
C PRO A 833 -18.80 -23.18 8.00
N LEU A 834 -20.08 -23.28 7.61
CA LEU A 834 -21.11 -22.25 7.86
C LEU A 834 -21.19 -21.82 9.34
N SER A 835 -20.99 -22.75 10.27
CA SER A 835 -20.98 -22.52 11.72
C SER A 835 -19.85 -21.60 12.20
N GLU A 836 -18.76 -21.50 11.46
CA GLU A 836 -17.65 -20.56 11.74
C GLU A 836 -17.67 -19.34 10.81
N GLY A 837 -18.32 -19.43 9.65
CA GLY A 837 -18.28 -18.41 8.59
C GLY A 837 -18.47 -16.96 9.08
N GLU A 838 -19.55 -16.68 9.83
CA GLU A 838 -19.78 -15.30 10.33
C GLU A 838 -18.68 -14.83 11.31
N ALA A 839 -18.06 -15.73 12.07
CA ALA A 839 -16.91 -15.38 12.91
C ALA A 839 -15.70 -15.03 12.06
N ARG A 840 -15.33 -15.89 11.10
CA ARG A 840 -14.17 -15.68 10.20
C ARG A 840 -14.31 -14.40 9.36
N TRP A 841 -15.51 -14.09 8.88
CA TRP A 841 -15.80 -12.82 8.20
C TRP A 841 -15.66 -11.61 9.13
N LYS A 842 -16.07 -11.71 10.39
CA LYS A 842 -15.83 -10.65 11.39
C LYS A 842 -14.36 -10.51 11.77
N ASP A 843 -13.59 -11.59 11.78
CA ASP A 843 -12.15 -11.54 12.02
C ASP A 843 -11.44 -10.78 10.90
N ALA A 844 -11.83 -11.02 9.63
CA ALA A 844 -11.35 -10.24 8.48
C ALA A 844 -11.67 -8.74 8.61
N LEU A 845 -12.89 -8.36 9.02
CA LEU A 845 -13.26 -6.96 9.29
C LEU A 845 -12.48 -6.36 10.48
N SER A 846 -12.31 -7.13 11.56
CA SER A 846 -11.58 -6.74 12.77
C SER A 846 -10.11 -6.48 12.47
N LEU A 847 -9.49 -7.31 11.63
CA LEU A 847 -8.12 -7.14 11.15
C LEU A 847 -8.00 -5.94 10.20
N GLY A 848 -8.94 -5.80 9.24
CA GLY A 848 -8.98 -4.66 8.32
C GLY A 848 -9.03 -3.31 9.07
N ARG A 849 -9.99 -3.15 9.99
CA ARG A 849 -10.10 -1.98 10.88
C ARG A 849 -8.86 -1.77 11.75
N ARG A 850 -8.18 -2.83 12.19
CA ARG A 850 -6.93 -2.72 12.99
C ARG A 850 -5.78 -2.16 12.16
N TYR A 851 -5.69 -2.52 10.88
CA TYR A 851 -4.63 -2.08 10.00
C TYR A 851 -4.90 -0.71 9.36
N ASN A 852 -6.13 -0.44 8.94
CA ASN A 852 -6.55 0.79 8.27
C ASN A 852 -7.75 1.42 9.01
N PRO A 853 -7.57 1.98 10.22
CA PRO A 853 -8.66 2.49 11.08
C PRO A 853 -9.36 3.75 10.57
N LEU A 854 -8.96 4.28 9.41
CA LEU A 854 -9.57 5.42 8.73
C LEU A 854 -10.34 5.02 7.45
N GLU A 855 -10.34 3.73 7.08
CA GLU A 855 -10.89 3.21 5.83
C GLU A 855 -12.08 2.26 6.08
N GLU A 856 -13.05 2.66 6.91
CA GLU A 856 -14.19 1.79 7.27
C GLU A 856 -15.21 1.58 6.13
N GLU A 857 -15.17 2.41 5.08
CA GLU A 857 -16.09 2.39 3.93
C GLU A 857 -15.37 2.06 2.61
N VAL A 858 -14.64 0.95 2.55
CA VAL A 858 -14.01 0.45 1.31
C VAL A 858 -14.79 -0.71 0.69
N PHE A 859 -14.64 -0.92 -0.62
CA PHE A 859 -15.40 -1.94 -1.36
C PHE A 859 -15.21 -3.36 -0.80
N THR A 860 -14.02 -3.70 -0.28
CA THR A 860 -13.79 -4.97 0.42
C THR A 860 -14.64 -5.13 1.69
N VAL A 861 -14.89 -4.06 2.45
CA VAL A 861 -15.78 -4.11 3.63
C VAL A 861 -17.22 -4.40 3.19
N ALA A 862 -17.69 -3.75 2.13
CA ALA A 862 -19.00 -4.04 1.54
C ALA A 862 -19.12 -5.52 1.14
N LEU A 863 -18.13 -6.07 0.43
CA LEU A 863 -18.11 -7.47 0.02
C LEU A 863 -18.21 -8.43 1.22
N ILE A 864 -17.45 -8.18 2.30
CA ILE A 864 -17.51 -9.02 3.51
C ILE A 864 -18.89 -8.93 4.18
N HIS A 865 -19.50 -7.75 4.22
CA HIS A 865 -20.87 -7.58 4.74
C HIS A 865 -21.92 -8.32 3.89
N LEU A 866 -21.74 -8.44 2.57
CA LEU A 866 -22.59 -9.29 1.72
C LEU A 866 -22.44 -10.78 2.06
N PHE A 867 -21.22 -11.26 2.30
CA PHE A 867 -21.03 -12.66 2.74
C PHE A 867 -21.61 -12.91 4.14
N ILE A 868 -21.51 -11.95 5.06
CA ILE A 868 -22.21 -12.01 6.37
C ILE A 868 -23.74 -12.05 6.16
N CYS A 869 -24.28 -11.30 5.20
CA CYS A 869 -25.70 -11.38 4.83
C CYS A 869 -26.09 -12.80 4.36
N VAL A 870 -25.30 -13.42 3.46
CA VAL A 870 -25.56 -14.80 3.00
C VAL A 870 -25.56 -15.80 4.16
N VAL A 871 -24.55 -15.76 5.03
CA VAL A 871 -24.47 -16.65 6.21
C VAL A 871 -25.66 -16.46 7.14
N ARG A 872 -26.12 -15.21 7.35
CA ARG A 872 -27.29 -14.92 8.20
C ARG A 872 -28.62 -15.35 7.58
N LEU A 873 -28.81 -15.17 6.27
CA LEU A 873 -29.98 -15.70 5.55
C LEU A 873 -30.06 -17.23 5.70
N GLN A 874 -28.93 -17.92 5.51
CA GLN A 874 -28.82 -19.38 5.71
C GLN A 874 -29.05 -19.78 7.18
N GLY A 875 -28.58 -18.96 8.13
CA GLY A 875 -28.82 -19.07 9.57
C GLY A 875 -30.23 -18.62 10.05
N ARG A 876 -31.10 -18.17 9.14
CA ARG A 876 -32.45 -17.63 9.38
C ARG A 876 -32.52 -16.29 10.15
N ASP A 877 -31.40 -15.61 10.37
CA ASP A 877 -31.36 -14.24 10.91
C ASP A 877 -31.68 -13.22 9.80
N SER A 878 -32.97 -13.02 9.53
CA SER A 878 -33.45 -12.14 8.46
C SER A 878 -33.22 -10.65 8.76
N GLU A 879 -33.28 -10.25 10.04
CA GLU A 879 -33.09 -8.86 10.47
C GLU A 879 -31.61 -8.48 10.40
N GLY A 880 -30.73 -9.30 10.97
CA GLY A 880 -29.29 -9.11 10.88
C GLY A 880 -28.73 -9.30 9.47
N ALA A 881 -29.35 -10.13 8.63
CA ALA A 881 -29.03 -10.20 7.20
C ALA A 881 -29.37 -8.87 6.50
N LYS A 882 -30.58 -8.35 6.70
CA LYS A 882 -31.04 -7.10 6.06
C LYS A 882 -30.16 -5.91 6.46
N ALA A 883 -29.84 -5.78 7.75
CA ALA A 883 -28.92 -4.75 8.23
C ALA A 883 -27.51 -4.85 7.63
N ALA A 884 -27.00 -6.07 7.39
CA ALA A 884 -25.70 -6.26 6.73
C ALA A 884 -25.75 -5.93 5.23
N PHE A 885 -26.84 -6.29 4.55
CA PHE A 885 -27.09 -5.94 3.15
C PHE A 885 -27.20 -4.43 2.94
N ASP A 886 -28.00 -3.72 3.75
CA ASP A 886 -28.23 -2.28 3.57
C ASP A 886 -26.95 -1.46 3.82
N TYR A 887 -26.13 -1.86 4.80
CA TYR A 887 -24.80 -1.26 5.01
C TYR A 887 -23.87 -1.47 3.81
N ALA A 888 -23.81 -2.69 3.26
CA ALA A 888 -23.02 -2.98 2.06
C ALA A 888 -23.55 -2.22 0.82
N ALA A 889 -24.88 -2.07 0.70
CA ALA A 889 -25.52 -1.36 -0.41
C ALA A 889 -25.12 0.12 -0.44
N GLY A 890 -25.09 0.80 0.71
CA GLY A 890 -24.64 2.19 0.81
C GLY A 890 -23.17 2.39 0.38
N ILE A 891 -22.28 1.48 0.76
CA ILE A 891 -20.88 1.52 0.31
C ILE A 891 -20.77 1.23 -1.20
N CYS A 892 -21.52 0.25 -1.73
CA CYS A 892 -21.53 -0.07 -3.16
C CYS A 892 -22.09 1.06 -4.06
N GLN A 893 -22.95 1.94 -3.52
CA GLN A 893 -23.38 3.15 -4.23
C GLN A 893 -22.22 4.14 -4.42
N THR A 894 -21.37 4.33 -3.40
CA THR A 894 -20.31 5.35 -3.42
C THR A 894 -18.96 4.84 -3.93
N LYS A 895 -18.60 3.57 -3.68
CA LYS A 895 -17.31 2.97 -4.08
C LYS A 895 -17.48 1.96 -5.23
N PRO A 896 -16.70 2.05 -6.32
CA PRO A 896 -16.74 1.08 -7.41
C PRO A 896 -16.04 -0.25 -7.00
N PRO A 897 -16.23 -1.35 -7.76
CA PRO A 897 -15.48 -2.59 -7.58
C PRO A 897 -13.97 -2.38 -7.65
N GLN A 898 -13.21 -3.12 -6.83
CA GLN A 898 -11.76 -2.97 -6.67
C GLN A 898 -11.02 -4.28 -6.96
N PHE A 899 -10.00 -4.22 -7.82
CA PHE A 899 -9.26 -5.39 -8.32
C PHE A 899 -7.88 -5.58 -7.65
N LEU A 900 -7.73 -5.14 -6.39
CA LEU A 900 -6.49 -5.29 -5.63
C LEU A 900 -6.22 -6.76 -5.27
N MET A 901 -7.24 -7.46 -4.78
CA MET A 901 -7.24 -8.90 -4.51
C MET A 901 -8.05 -9.60 -5.61
N PRO A 902 -7.63 -10.79 -6.08
CA PRO A 902 -8.39 -11.51 -7.10
C PRO A 902 -9.79 -11.87 -6.58
N GLY A 903 -10.78 -11.88 -7.47
CA GLY A 903 -12.16 -12.23 -7.14
C GLY A 903 -12.98 -11.13 -6.48
N VAL A 904 -12.34 -10.21 -5.73
CA VAL A 904 -13.03 -9.22 -4.90
C VAL A 904 -13.92 -8.29 -5.73
N GLY A 905 -13.43 -7.79 -6.87
CA GLY A 905 -14.22 -6.97 -7.80
C GLY A 905 -14.98 -7.76 -8.87
N THR A 906 -14.85 -9.08 -8.90
CA THR A 906 -15.20 -9.95 -10.04
C THR A 906 -16.07 -11.13 -9.59
N PHE A 907 -15.51 -12.34 -9.45
CA PHE A 907 -16.28 -13.56 -9.19
C PHE A 907 -16.91 -13.55 -7.80
N LEU A 908 -16.20 -13.16 -6.74
CA LEU A 908 -16.77 -13.15 -5.38
C LEU A 908 -17.93 -12.16 -5.25
N PHE A 909 -17.86 -11.04 -5.95
CA PHE A 909 -18.94 -10.06 -5.97
C PHE A 909 -20.15 -10.56 -6.78
N ALA A 910 -19.92 -11.19 -7.94
CA ALA A 910 -20.98 -11.80 -8.73
C ALA A 910 -21.65 -12.99 -8.01
N ASP A 911 -20.86 -13.86 -7.38
CA ASP A 911 -21.32 -15.03 -6.63
C ASP A 911 -22.18 -14.60 -5.43
N VAL A 912 -21.70 -13.64 -4.62
CA VAL A 912 -22.45 -13.19 -3.44
C VAL A 912 -23.72 -12.41 -3.82
N GLN A 913 -23.70 -11.64 -4.92
CA GLN A 913 -24.90 -11.02 -5.48
C GLN A 913 -25.93 -12.07 -5.89
N TYR A 914 -25.51 -13.11 -6.63
CA TYR A 914 -26.37 -14.19 -7.08
C TYR A 914 -26.98 -14.97 -5.90
N GLN A 915 -26.18 -15.27 -4.86
CA GLN A 915 -26.67 -15.94 -3.65
C GLN A 915 -27.69 -15.09 -2.89
N ILE A 916 -27.50 -13.78 -2.76
CA ILE A 916 -28.46 -12.89 -2.08
C ILE A 916 -29.75 -12.74 -2.88
N GLU A 917 -29.67 -12.61 -4.21
CA GLU A 917 -30.85 -12.58 -5.07
C GLU A 917 -31.63 -13.91 -4.99
N LEU A 918 -30.94 -15.05 -5.00
CA LEU A 918 -31.54 -16.38 -4.90
C LEU A 918 -32.20 -16.64 -3.52
N LEU A 919 -31.57 -16.20 -2.43
CA LEU A 919 -32.02 -16.47 -1.06
C LEU A 919 -33.09 -15.49 -0.55
N ALA A 920 -33.11 -14.24 -1.04
CA ALA A 920 -33.96 -13.18 -0.50
C ALA A 920 -34.61 -12.26 -1.55
N GLY A 921 -34.30 -12.42 -2.84
CA GLY A 921 -34.77 -11.53 -3.91
C GLY A 921 -34.16 -10.12 -3.88
N TRP A 922 -33.22 -9.84 -2.97
CA TRP A 922 -32.63 -8.51 -2.83
C TRP A 922 -31.58 -8.26 -3.90
N LYS A 923 -31.75 -7.17 -4.64
CA LYS A 923 -30.80 -6.71 -5.67
C LYS A 923 -30.05 -5.51 -5.11
N LEU A 924 -28.71 -5.52 -5.21
CA LEU A 924 -27.93 -4.31 -4.94
C LEU A 924 -28.35 -3.19 -5.89
N PRO A 925 -28.35 -1.93 -5.42
CA PRO A 925 -28.65 -0.79 -6.28
C PRO A 925 -27.68 -0.81 -7.48
N ARG A 926 -28.23 -0.82 -8.70
CA ARG A 926 -27.44 -0.59 -9.91
C ARG A 926 -26.93 0.84 -9.87
N ARG A 927 -25.70 1.02 -9.38
CA ARG A 927 -24.93 2.22 -9.72
C ARG A 927 -24.80 2.27 -11.23
N GLU A 928 -25.01 3.45 -11.81
CA GLU A 928 -24.69 3.70 -13.22
C GLU A 928 -23.17 3.77 -13.37
N LEU A 929 -22.56 2.59 -13.36
CA LEU A 929 -21.17 2.39 -13.71
C LEU A 929 -21.03 2.74 -15.19
N ARG A 930 -20.44 3.91 -15.47
CA ARG A 930 -19.62 4.12 -16.67
C ARG A 930 -18.66 2.93 -16.76
N ARG A 931 -19.00 1.93 -17.57
CA ARG A 931 -18.20 0.70 -17.72
C ARG A 931 -16.79 1.07 -18.18
N SER A 932 -15.80 0.28 -17.79
CA SER A 932 -14.46 0.38 -18.39
C SER A 932 -14.57 0.22 -19.92
N PRO A 933 -13.81 0.97 -20.74
CA PRO A 933 -14.07 1.06 -22.18
C PRO A 933 -13.79 -0.22 -23.00
N LEU A 934 -13.44 -1.33 -22.36
CA LEU A 934 -12.90 -2.55 -22.99
C LEU A 934 -13.57 -3.86 -22.56
N ASP A 935 -14.71 -3.81 -21.85
CA ASP A 935 -15.77 -4.76 -22.17
C ASP A 935 -16.28 -4.37 -23.56
N MET A 936 -15.66 -4.95 -24.60
CA MET A 936 -16.00 -4.72 -26.00
C MET A 936 -17.30 -5.44 -26.32
N ASP A 937 -18.40 -4.92 -25.74
CA ASP A 937 -19.76 -5.33 -26.10
C ASP A 937 -19.82 -5.44 -27.63
N LYS A 938 -20.31 -6.57 -28.16
CA LYS A 938 -20.39 -6.80 -29.61
C LYS A 938 -21.40 -5.84 -30.24
N LYS A 939 -20.90 -4.65 -30.60
CA LYS A 939 -21.60 -3.58 -31.29
C LYS A 939 -21.70 -3.94 -32.77
N VAL A 940 -22.92 -4.17 -33.25
CA VAL A 940 -23.22 -4.34 -34.68
C VAL A 940 -24.18 -3.23 -35.08
N TYR A 941 -23.70 -2.34 -35.94
CA TYR A 941 -24.53 -1.35 -36.62
C TYR A 941 -25.08 -2.00 -37.90
N GLU A 942 -26.36 -1.77 -38.19
CA GLU A 942 -27.06 -2.29 -39.35
C GLU A 942 -27.89 -1.17 -39.98
N GLY A 943 -27.64 -0.86 -41.26
CA GLY A 943 -28.33 0.17 -42.02
C GLY A 943 -29.26 -0.39 -43.09
N PHE A 944 -30.41 0.26 -43.27
CA PHE A 944 -31.54 -0.19 -44.09
C PHE A 944 -32.14 1.00 -44.84
N LYS A 945 -32.58 0.81 -46.10
CA LYS A 945 -33.41 1.79 -46.80
C LYS A 945 -34.86 1.66 -46.35
N SER A 946 -35.69 2.67 -46.61
CA SER A 946 -37.11 2.67 -46.25
C SER A 946 -37.90 1.41 -46.64
N ASP A 947 -37.55 0.77 -47.76
CA ASP A 947 -38.24 -0.43 -48.26
C ASP A 947 -37.70 -1.75 -47.64
N ASP A 948 -36.51 -1.71 -47.03
CA ASP A 948 -35.90 -2.84 -46.34
C ASP A 948 -36.37 -2.97 -44.86
N VAL A 949 -37.06 -1.95 -44.32
CA VAL A 949 -37.47 -1.91 -42.91
C VAL A 949 -38.78 -2.69 -42.68
N THR A 950 -38.68 -3.82 -41.97
CA THR A 950 -39.85 -4.66 -41.65
C THR A 950 -40.70 -4.09 -40.51
N ASP A 951 -41.92 -4.61 -40.34
CA ASP A 951 -42.83 -4.20 -39.27
C ASP A 951 -42.26 -4.54 -37.88
N GLU A 952 -41.58 -5.68 -37.74
CA GLU A 952 -40.92 -6.08 -36.48
C GLU A 952 -39.84 -5.08 -36.07
N MET A 953 -39.06 -4.59 -37.02
CA MET A 953 -38.01 -3.58 -36.77
C MET A 953 -38.60 -2.24 -36.31
N LEU A 954 -39.81 -1.90 -36.79
CA LEU A 954 -40.54 -0.72 -36.37
C LEU A 954 -41.26 -0.91 -35.02
N ASP A 955 -41.68 -2.14 -34.66
CA ASP A 955 -42.17 -2.47 -33.31
C ASP A 955 -41.03 -2.45 -32.27
N GLU A 956 -39.85 -2.97 -32.62
CA GLU A 956 -38.62 -2.80 -31.81
C GLU A 956 -38.30 -1.32 -31.60
N ALA A 957 -38.35 -0.50 -32.66
CA ALA A 957 -38.11 0.93 -32.60
C ALA A 957 -39.16 1.69 -31.76
N ALA A 958 -40.44 1.39 -31.96
CA ALA A 958 -41.56 1.99 -31.21
C ALA A 958 -41.46 1.70 -29.72
N LYS A 959 -41.08 0.47 -29.36
CA LYS A 959 -40.82 0.06 -27.98
C LYS A 959 -39.61 0.79 -27.40
N LEU A 960 -38.46 0.75 -28.08
CA LEU A 960 -37.22 1.40 -27.64
C LEU A 960 -37.45 2.89 -27.34
N PHE A 961 -38.12 3.61 -28.26
CA PHE A 961 -38.53 5.00 -28.07
C PHE A 961 -39.44 5.14 -26.84
N SER A 962 -40.54 4.39 -26.79
CA SER A 962 -41.57 4.52 -25.74
C SER A 962 -41.12 4.12 -24.33
N GLU A 963 -39.97 3.46 -24.20
CA GLU A 963 -39.34 3.07 -22.92
C GLU A 963 -38.17 3.96 -22.52
N ASN A 964 -37.58 4.75 -23.43
CA ASN A 964 -36.32 5.48 -23.19
C ASN A 964 -36.28 6.95 -23.63
N TYR A 965 -37.11 7.41 -24.57
CA TYR A 965 -36.95 8.75 -25.16
C TYR A 965 -37.14 9.88 -24.15
N GLY A 966 -38.20 9.82 -23.32
CA GLY A 966 -38.48 10.82 -22.29
C GLY A 966 -39.88 10.69 -21.69
N VAL A 967 -40.24 11.61 -20.79
CA VAL A 967 -41.59 11.76 -20.23
C VAL A 967 -42.16 13.14 -20.58
N TRP A 968 -43.47 13.31 -20.48
CA TRP A 968 -44.12 14.62 -20.63
C TRP A 968 -43.81 15.53 -19.43
N GLY A 969 -43.54 16.81 -19.68
CA GLY A 969 -43.33 17.82 -18.64
C GLY A 969 -44.64 18.28 -17.97
N GLU A 970 -44.55 19.18 -16.99
CA GLU A 970 -45.72 19.61 -16.21
C GLU A 970 -46.80 20.30 -17.06
N HIS A 971 -46.40 21.28 -17.89
CA HIS A 971 -47.29 22.06 -18.76
C HIS A 971 -47.88 21.27 -19.94
N ALA A 972 -47.37 20.06 -20.21
CA ALA A 972 -47.71 19.30 -21.41
C ALA A 972 -49.19 18.94 -21.52
N ALA A 973 -49.85 18.67 -20.39
CA ALA A 973 -51.27 18.31 -20.35
C ALA A 973 -52.20 19.48 -20.69
N GLU A 974 -51.72 20.72 -20.54
CA GLU A 974 -52.44 21.95 -20.86
C GLU A 974 -52.23 22.36 -22.31
N GLN A 975 -50.98 22.31 -22.79
CA GLN A 975 -50.60 22.72 -24.15
C GLN A 975 -50.92 21.67 -25.23
N MET A 976 -50.73 20.38 -24.91
CA MET A 976 -50.95 19.27 -25.85
C MET A 976 -52.20 18.43 -25.52
N GLY A 977 -52.80 18.64 -24.34
CA GLY A 977 -54.04 17.99 -23.93
C GLY A 977 -53.87 16.64 -23.21
N LYS A 978 -55.01 16.01 -22.90
CA LYS A 978 -55.14 14.94 -21.88
C LYS A 978 -54.30 13.66 -22.10
N PHE A 979 -53.72 13.43 -23.27
CA PHE A 979 -52.81 12.29 -23.50
C PHE A 979 -51.38 12.58 -23.00
N ALA A 980 -50.95 13.83 -23.03
CA ALA A 980 -49.62 14.29 -22.62
C ALA A 980 -49.55 14.54 -21.10
N LYS A 981 -49.99 13.58 -20.30
CA LYS A 981 -49.99 13.73 -18.84
C LYS A 981 -48.55 13.71 -18.30
N ALA A 982 -48.19 14.77 -17.57
CA ALA A 982 -46.93 14.94 -16.86
C ALA A 982 -46.43 13.64 -16.17
N GLY A 983 -45.14 13.34 -16.33
CA GLY A 983 -44.50 12.15 -15.77
C GLY A 983 -44.90 10.81 -16.41
N ARG A 984 -45.72 10.81 -17.48
CA ARG A 984 -45.92 9.61 -18.32
C ARG A 984 -44.89 9.58 -19.46
N PRO A 985 -44.39 8.39 -19.85
CA PRO A 985 -43.52 8.26 -21.02
C PRO A 985 -44.19 8.80 -22.29
N VAL A 986 -43.41 9.51 -23.11
CA VAL A 986 -43.77 9.82 -24.48
C VAL A 986 -43.89 8.49 -25.23
N ARG A 987 -45.00 8.27 -25.94
CA ARG A 987 -45.24 7.03 -26.68
C ARG A 987 -45.32 7.30 -28.18
N LEU A 988 -44.70 6.41 -28.95
CA LEU A 988 -44.68 6.44 -30.41
C LEU A 988 -45.09 5.06 -30.93
N SER A 989 -45.99 5.02 -31.91
CA SER A 989 -46.52 3.77 -32.45
C SER A 989 -45.81 3.35 -33.73
N ARG A 990 -45.86 2.05 -34.08
CA ARG A 990 -45.33 1.52 -35.33
C ARG A 990 -45.84 2.27 -36.56
N GLN A 991 -47.16 2.51 -36.59
CA GLN A 991 -47.82 3.24 -37.67
C GLN A 991 -47.26 4.67 -37.78
N ARG A 992 -47.15 5.39 -36.65
CA ARG A 992 -46.63 6.75 -36.63
C ARG A 992 -45.16 6.83 -37.04
N LEU A 993 -44.33 5.85 -36.67
CA LEU A 993 -42.94 5.75 -37.18
C LEU A 993 -42.89 5.62 -38.70
N ARG A 994 -43.73 4.76 -39.30
CA ARG A 994 -43.73 4.59 -40.75
C ARG A 994 -44.28 5.82 -41.48
N ASP A 995 -45.35 6.42 -40.98
CA ASP A 995 -46.07 7.48 -41.67
C ASP A 995 -45.41 8.86 -41.51
N GLU A 996 -44.80 9.16 -40.35
CA GLU A 996 -44.21 10.49 -40.06
C GLU A 996 -42.67 10.51 -40.04
N TYR A 997 -41.99 9.38 -39.77
CA TYR A 997 -40.54 9.34 -39.56
C TYR A 997 -39.75 8.53 -40.61
N LEU A 998 -40.44 7.74 -41.44
CA LEU A 998 -39.86 6.96 -42.54
C LEU A 998 -40.65 7.07 -43.88
N PRO A 999 -40.84 8.28 -44.46
CA PRO A 999 -41.32 8.43 -45.84
C PRO A 999 -40.52 7.60 -46.85
N ARG A 1000 -41.22 6.95 -47.78
CA ARG A 1000 -40.60 6.03 -48.78
C ARG A 1000 -39.58 6.71 -49.68
N GLU A 1001 -38.66 5.90 -50.21
CA GLU A 1001 -37.57 6.26 -51.14
C GLU A 1001 -36.51 7.25 -50.59
N ILE A 1002 -36.89 8.20 -49.74
CA ILE A 1002 -36.01 9.26 -49.21
C ILE A 1002 -35.44 8.97 -47.81
N SER A 1003 -35.88 7.90 -47.15
CA SER A 1003 -35.52 7.62 -45.75
C SER A 1003 -34.57 6.44 -45.56
N SER A 1004 -33.74 6.54 -44.53
CA SER A 1004 -32.80 5.50 -44.07
C SER A 1004 -32.98 5.25 -42.57
N TYR A 1005 -32.95 3.97 -42.19
CA TYR A 1005 -32.99 3.50 -40.80
C TYR A 1005 -31.67 2.84 -40.44
N VAL A 1006 -31.11 3.16 -39.27
CA VAL A 1006 -29.95 2.44 -38.71
C VAL A 1006 -30.26 2.02 -37.29
N ARG A 1007 -29.93 0.77 -36.93
CA ARG A 1007 -29.96 0.28 -35.55
C ARG A 1007 -28.59 -0.20 -35.08
N VAL A 1008 -28.35 -0.17 -33.78
CA VAL A 1008 -27.18 -0.79 -33.14
C VAL A 1008 -27.61 -1.85 -32.13
N THR A 1009 -27.17 -3.08 -32.36
CA THR A 1009 -27.26 -4.15 -31.36
C THR A 1009 -25.95 -4.26 -30.59
N VAL A 1010 -26.06 -4.59 -29.30
CA VAL A 1010 -24.97 -4.60 -28.34
C VAL A 1010 -25.10 -5.90 -27.56
N ASN A 1011 -24.17 -6.84 -27.80
CA ASN A 1011 -24.29 -8.25 -27.39
C ASN A 1011 -25.58 -8.94 -27.89
N GLY A 1012 -26.11 -8.49 -29.03
CA GLY A 1012 -27.35 -9.03 -29.63
C GLY A 1012 -28.65 -8.38 -29.12
N HIS A 1013 -28.59 -7.45 -28.16
CA HIS A 1013 -29.75 -6.66 -27.73
C HIS A 1013 -29.78 -5.30 -28.44
N LEU A 1014 -30.94 -4.85 -28.90
CA LEU A 1014 -31.10 -3.50 -29.45
C LEU A 1014 -30.81 -2.44 -28.38
N ALA A 1015 -29.79 -1.61 -28.60
CA ALA A 1015 -29.34 -0.60 -27.64
C ALA A 1015 -29.54 0.84 -28.14
N GLY A 1016 -29.81 1.03 -29.42
CA GLY A 1016 -30.12 2.32 -29.99
C GLY A 1016 -30.50 2.23 -31.47
N ASN A 1017 -31.16 3.26 -31.97
CA ASN A 1017 -31.49 3.39 -33.38
C ASN A 1017 -31.62 4.87 -33.78
N ALA A 1018 -31.63 5.11 -35.09
CA ALA A 1018 -31.82 6.41 -35.67
C ALA A 1018 -32.54 6.32 -37.02
N PHE A 1019 -33.38 7.31 -37.29
CA PHE A 1019 -34.07 7.52 -38.56
C PHE A 1019 -33.58 8.82 -39.18
N ALA A 1020 -33.43 8.83 -40.50
CA ALA A 1020 -33.12 10.04 -41.24
C ALA A 1020 -33.84 10.12 -42.59
N CYS A 1021 -34.21 11.33 -42.99
CA CYS A 1021 -34.81 11.66 -44.28
C CYS A 1021 -33.84 12.52 -45.11
N ARG A 1022 -34.00 12.47 -46.44
CA ARG A 1022 -33.19 13.26 -47.38
C ARG A 1022 -34.03 14.07 -48.35
N TRP A 1023 -33.60 15.29 -48.64
CA TRP A 1023 -34.20 16.15 -49.66
C TRP A 1023 -33.14 17.06 -50.28
N SER A 1024 -33.50 17.82 -51.31
CA SER A 1024 -32.58 18.74 -52.00
C SER A 1024 -33.03 20.18 -51.88
N VAL A 1025 -32.12 21.06 -51.46
CA VAL A 1025 -32.35 22.51 -51.32
C VAL A 1025 -31.22 23.25 -51.99
N GLY A 1026 -31.51 24.15 -52.94
CA GLY A 1026 -30.50 24.96 -53.63
C GLY A 1026 -29.40 24.14 -54.34
N GLY A 1027 -29.71 22.92 -54.79
CA GLY A 1027 -28.73 22.00 -55.38
C GLY A 1027 -27.79 21.30 -54.39
N ARG A 1028 -28.11 21.32 -53.09
CA ARG A 1028 -27.41 20.60 -52.02
C ARG A 1028 -28.29 19.46 -51.49
N THR A 1029 -27.69 18.31 -51.20
CA THR A 1029 -28.38 17.22 -50.48
C THR A 1029 -28.42 17.51 -48.98
N ILE A 1030 -29.61 17.52 -48.38
CA ILE A 1030 -29.82 17.58 -46.94
C ILE A 1030 -30.02 16.16 -46.43
N CYS A 1031 -29.36 15.79 -45.33
CA CYS A 1031 -29.66 14.61 -44.52
C CYS A 1031 -30.09 15.06 -43.12
N TRP A 1032 -31.34 14.77 -42.75
CA TRP A 1032 -31.93 15.23 -41.50
C TRP A 1032 -32.26 14.05 -40.60
N ILE A 1033 -31.84 14.12 -39.34
CA ILE A 1033 -32.11 13.09 -38.34
C ILE A 1033 -33.51 13.33 -37.79
N THR A 1034 -34.46 12.46 -38.16
CA THR A 1034 -35.86 12.60 -37.76
C THR A 1034 -36.16 11.99 -36.40
N GLN A 1035 -35.35 11.02 -35.97
CA GLN A 1035 -35.42 10.43 -34.64
C GLN A 1035 -34.07 9.78 -34.29
N LEU A 1036 -33.64 9.89 -33.03
CA LEU A 1036 -32.44 9.26 -32.49
C LEU A 1036 -32.71 8.84 -31.06
N VAL A 1037 -32.66 7.53 -30.77
CA VAL A 1037 -32.81 6.99 -29.41
C VAL A 1037 -31.65 6.06 -29.08
N VAL A 1038 -31.04 6.28 -27.92
CA VAL A 1038 -30.16 5.31 -27.27
C VAL A 1038 -30.80 4.92 -25.95
N HIS A 1039 -30.92 3.60 -25.74
CA HIS A 1039 -31.44 3.00 -24.51
C HIS A 1039 -30.59 3.47 -23.32
N ARG A 1040 -31.23 3.87 -22.21
CA ARG A 1040 -30.57 4.60 -21.10
C ARG A 1040 -29.31 3.90 -20.57
N ASP A 1041 -29.38 2.58 -20.29
CA ASP A 1041 -28.25 1.75 -19.85
C ASP A 1041 -27.02 1.79 -20.79
N PHE A 1042 -27.17 2.26 -22.04
CA PHE A 1042 -26.14 2.33 -23.08
C PHE A 1042 -25.81 3.76 -23.54
N ARG A 1043 -26.36 4.80 -22.90
CA ARG A 1043 -25.98 6.21 -23.11
C ARG A 1043 -24.51 6.44 -22.76
N GLU A 1044 -23.97 7.57 -23.21
CA GLU A 1044 -22.55 7.95 -23.12
C GLU A 1044 -21.53 7.05 -23.85
N ARG A 1045 -21.85 5.78 -24.19
CA ARG A 1045 -20.93 4.81 -24.82
C ARG A 1045 -20.59 5.08 -26.30
N GLY A 1046 -20.78 6.30 -26.78
CA GLY A 1046 -20.53 6.73 -28.16
C GLY A 1046 -21.54 6.24 -29.22
N LEU A 1047 -22.54 5.43 -28.83
CA LEU A 1047 -23.44 4.75 -29.78
C LEU A 1047 -24.21 5.72 -30.69
N ALA A 1048 -24.66 6.86 -30.16
CA ALA A 1048 -25.34 7.89 -30.94
C ALA A 1048 -24.47 8.41 -32.11
N ALA A 1049 -23.18 8.69 -31.87
CA ALA A 1049 -22.28 9.14 -32.94
C ALA A 1049 -22.01 8.02 -33.97
N GLY A 1050 -22.00 6.75 -33.55
CA GLY A 1050 -21.88 5.61 -34.47
C GLY A 1050 -23.10 5.43 -35.36
N LEU A 1051 -24.32 5.56 -34.81
CA LEU A 1051 -25.57 5.55 -35.58
C LEU A 1051 -25.57 6.67 -36.65
N LEU A 1052 -25.07 7.85 -36.30
CA LEU A 1052 -25.04 9.02 -37.18
C LEU A 1052 -23.93 9.00 -38.25
N ASP A 1053 -22.78 8.34 -38.01
CA ASP A 1053 -21.73 8.14 -39.02
C ASP A 1053 -22.08 6.97 -39.97
N GLU A 1054 -22.93 6.01 -39.55
CA GLU A 1054 -23.47 4.94 -40.42
C GLU A 1054 -24.68 5.41 -41.27
N ILE A 1055 -25.51 6.34 -40.77
CA ILE A 1055 -26.59 6.98 -41.56
C ILE A 1055 -26.04 7.75 -42.79
N LYS A 1056 -24.80 8.20 -42.71
CA LYS A 1056 -24.15 9.20 -43.54
C LYS A 1056 -23.75 8.69 -44.92
N LEU A 1057 -24.01 9.47 -45.96
CA LEU A 1057 -23.57 9.19 -47.32
C LEU A 1057 -22.54 10.21 -47.81
N ASP A 1058 -21.60 9.76 -48.65
CA ASP A 1058 -20.56 10.59 -49.30
C ASP A 1058 -21.14 11.68 -50.25
N GLY A 1059 -22.47 11.69 -50.48
CA GLY A 1059 -23.21 12.65 -51.29
C GLY A 1059 -24.11 13.61 -50.50
N ASP A 1060 -24.09 13.56 -49.17
CA ASP A 1060 -24.80 14.53 -48.30
C ASP A 1060 -23.97 15.83 -48.19
N ASP A 1061 -24.55 16.99 -48.52
CA ASP A 1061 -23.88 18.31 -48.43
C ASP A 1061 -24.12 19.00 -47.08
N VAL A 1062 -25.24 18.69 -46.41
CA VAL A 1062 -25.65 19.29 -45.13
C VAL A 1062 -26.30 18.23 -44.25
N TYR A 1063 -25.97 18.25 -42.95
CA TYR A 1063 -26.62 17.42 -41.93
C TYR A 1063 -27.43 18.30 -40.97
N GLY A 1064 -28.58 17.83 -40.50
CA GLY A 1064 -29.41 18.58 -39.55
C GLY A 1064 -30.09 17.71 -38.50
N VAL A 1065 -30.33 18.27 -37.31
CA VAL A 1065 -31.05 17.64 -36.20
C VAL A 1065 -31.76 18.68 -35.34
N MET A 1066 -32.94 18.31 -34.83
CA MET A 1066 -33.63 18.98 -33.73
C MET A 1066 -33.58 18.07 -32.50
N SER A 1067 -33.29 18.61 -31.31
CA SER A 1067 -33.44 17.87 -30.05
C SER A 1067 -33.38 18.80 -28.85
N SER A 1068 -34.20 18.54 -27.84
CA SER A 1068 -34.03 19.13 -26.50
C SER A 1068 -32.73 18.68 -25.82
N HIS A 1069 -32.20 17.49 -26.13
CA HIS A 1069 -31.07 16.91 -25.40
C HIS A 1069 -29.70 17.26 -26.05
N PRO A 1070 -28.81 18.02 -25.37
CA PRO A 1070 -27.54 18.48 -25.95
C PRO A 1070 -26.60 17.34 -26.40
N ALA A 1071 -26.74 16.15 -25.81
CA ALA A 1071 -26.00 14.95 -26.21
C ALA A 1071 -26.25 14.52 -27.67
N ALA A 1072 -27.45 14.77 -28.22
CA ALA A 1072 -27.77 14.50 -29.62
C ALA A 1072 -27.04 15.47 -30.58
N CYS A 1073 -27.03 16.75 -30.24
CA CYS A 1073 -26.27 17.78 -30.97
C CYS A 1073 -24.76 17.48 -30.98
N LEU A 1074 -24.20 17.09 -29.82
CA LEU A 1074 -22.79 16.66 -29.71
C LEU A 1074 -22.50 15.35 -30.49
N ALA A 1075 -23.45 14.42 -30.58
CA ALA A 1075 -23.30 13.21 -31.38
C ALA A 1075 -23.22 13.54 -32.89
N ALA A 1076 -24.07 14.46 -33.37
CA ALA A 1076 -24.05 14.93 -34.76
C ALA A 1076 -22.75 15.67 -35.08
N SER A 1077 -22.32 16.61 -34.23
CA SER A 1077 -21.05 17.35 -34.39
C SER A 1077 -19.84 16.40 -34.49
N ARG A 1078 -19.79 15.35 -33.66
CA ARG A 1078 -18.76 14.31 -33.69
C ARG A 1078 -18.81 13.45 -34.95
N ALA A 1079 -19.98 12.93 -35.33
CA ALA A 1079 -20.15 12.10 -36.54
C ALA A 1079 -19.79 12.86 -37.83
N TYR A 1080 -20.21 14.12 -37.95
CA TYR A 1080 -19.96 14.95 -39.12
C TYR A 1080 -18.62 15.71 -39.08
N LYS A 1081 -17.84 15.51 -38.00
CA LYS A 1081 -16.46 15.98 -37.81
C LYS A 1081 -16.35 17.51 -37.89
N ARG A 1082 -17.31 18.16 -37.21
CA ARG A 1082 -17.44 19.60 -37.00
C ARG A 1082 -17.60 19.86 -35.49
N PRO A 1083 -16.53 20.20 -34.76
CA PRO A 1083 -16.65 20.59 -33.33
C PRO A 1083 -17.71 21.69 -33.17
N ILE A 1084 -18.59 21.56 -32.18
CA ILE A 1084 -19.84 22.35 -32.12
C ILE A 1084 -19.56 23.83 -31.78
N ASP A 1085 -18.56 24.06 -30.94
CA ASP A 1085 -17.85 25.33 -30.68
C ASP A 1085 -17.32 26.01 -31.96
N THR A 1086 -17.05 25.24 -33.02
CA THR A 1086 -16.59 25.74 -34.33
C THR A 1086 -17.67 25.63 -35.42
N ALA A 1087 -18.93 25.36 -35.07
CA ALA A 1087 -20.03 25.37 -36.02
C ALA A 1087 -20.33 26.81 -36.45
N SER A 1088 -20.31 27.08 -37.76
CA SER A 1088 -20.63 28.41 -38.30
C SER A 1088 -22.09 28.74 -38.02
N LEU A 1089 -22.30 29.65 -37.07
CA LEU A 1089 -23.62 30.21 -36.75
C LEU A 1089 -24.17 30.95 -37.96
N GLU A 1090 -23.32 31.60 -38.75
CA GLU A 1090 -23.67 32.27 -40.01
C GLU A 1090 -24.28 31.29 -41.02
N PHE A 1091 -23.67 30.11 -41.20
CA PHE A 1091 -24.22 29.08 -42.07
C PHE A 1091 -25.59 28.60 -41.59
N MET A 1092 -25.82 28.48 -40.28
CA MET A 1092 -27.14 28.13 -39.76
C MET A 1092 -28.15 29.26 -39.99
N LYS A 1093 -27.80 30.52 -39.67
CA LYS A 1093 -28.62 31.72 -39.90
C LYS A 1093 -29.07 31.84 -41.37
N ASP A 1094 -28.13 31.71 -42.30
CA ASP A 1094 -28.37 31.90 -43.74
C ASP A 1094 -29.18 30.78 -44.40
N ASN A 1095 -29.27 29.59 -43.78
CA ASN A 1095 -29.79 28.39 -44.45
C ASN A 1095 -30.95 27.69 -43.71
N ALA A 1096 -31.07 27.82 -42.37
CA ALA A 1096 -32.00 27.02 -41.58
C ALA A 1096 -33.46 27.13 -42.05
N GLU A 1097 -33.96 28.35 -42.26
CA GLU A 1097 -35.34 28.59 -42.70
C GLU A 1097 -35.62 27.90 -44.06
N SER A 1098 -34.68 28.02 -45.00
CA SER A 1098 -34.80 27.41 -46.34
C SER A 1098 -34.73 25.88 -46.31
N ILE A 1099 -34.00 25.31 -45.35
CA ILE A 1099 -33.85 23.86 -45.20
C ILE A 1099 -35.10 23.27 -44.55
N MET A 1100 -35.58 23.87 -43.46
CA MET A 1100 -36.76 23.40 -42.72
C MET A 1100 -38.04 23.55 -43.53
N LYS A 1101 -38.30 24.71 -44.16
CA LYS A 1101 -39.50 24.92 -45.00
C LYS A 1101 -39.57 24.03 -46.25
N ALA A 1102 -38.45 23.43 -46.65
CA ALA A 1102 -38.36 22.46 -47.74
C ALA A 1102 -38.39 20.99 -47.25
N SER A 1103 -38.56 20.74 -45.95
CA SER A 1103 -38.58 19.41 -45.38
C SER A 1103 -39.84 18.63 -45.78
N PRO A 1104 -39.73 17.36 -46.20
CA PRO A 1104 -40.87 16.46 -46.39
C PRO A 1104 -41.43 15.92 -45.07
N VAL A 1105 -40.87 16.32 -43.92
CA VAL A 1105 -41.22 15.84 -42.58
C VAL A 1105 -41.97 16.94 -41.84
N GLY A 1106 -43.28 16.76 -41.62
CA GLY A 1106 -44.19 17.80 -41.13
C GLY A 1106 -43.68 18.57 -39.91
N TYR A 1107 -43.33 17.86 -38.82
CA TYR A 1107 -42.86 18.52 -37.58
C TYR A 1107 -41.58 19.35 -37.75
N VAL A 1108 -40.76 19.07 -38.78
CA VAL A 1108 -39.55 19.85 -39.12
C VAL A 1108 -39.91 21.06 -39.98
N MET A 1109 -40.92 20.93 -40.84
CA MET A 1109 -41.43 21.99 -41.72
C MET A 1109 -42.25 23.04 -40.94
N ASP A 1110 -43.03 22.60 -39.95
CA ASP A 1110 -43.96 23.42 -39.18
C ASP A 1110 -43.33 24.10 -37.95
N ALA A 1111 -42.15 23.64 -37.50
CA ALA A 1111 -41.44 24.19 -36.35
C ALA A 1111 -40.85 25.58 -36.64
N LYS A 1112 -40.94 26.49 -35.66
CA LYS A 1112 -40.57 27.90 -35.83
C LYS A 1112 -39.21 28.18 -35.25
N LEU A 1113 -38.30 28.77 -36.03
CA LEU A 1113 -36.98 29.21 -35.55
C LEU A 1113 -37.10 30.27 -34.44
N ARG A 1114 -36.25 30.16 -33.41
CA ARG A 1114 -36.23 31.03 -32.21
C ARG A 1114 -34.80 31.27 -31.72
N GLY A 1115 -34.61 32.38 -31.01
CA GLY A 1115 -33.31 32.78 -30.46
C GLY A 1115 -32.57 33.81 -31.29
N SER A 1116 -31.60 34.42 -30.61
CA SER A 1116 -30.79 35.56 -31.07
C SER A 1116 -30.04 35.35 -32.40
N LEU A 1117 -29.89 34.11 -32.86
CA LEU A 1117 -29.34 33.82 -34.18
C LEU A 1117 -30.29 34.22 -35.31
N PHE A 1118 -31.60 34.06 -35.13
CA PHE A 1118 -32.62 34.25 -36.16
C PHE A 1118 -33.39 35.57 -36.00
N ASP A 1119 -33.64 36.01 -34.76
CA ASP A 1119 -34.24 37.31 -34.44
C ASP A 1119 -33.31 38.07 -33.48
N VAL A 1120 -32.83 39.25 -33.87
CA VAL A 1120 -31.83 40.01 -33.12
C VAL A 1120 -32.42 40.67 -31.86
N GLU A 1121 -33.74 40.83 -31.80
CA GLU A 1121 -34.46 41.38 -30.64
C GLU A 1121 -34.84 40.30 -29.60
N ASP A 1122 -34.47 39.02 -29.83
CA ASP A 1122 -34.79 37.92 -28.91
C ASP A 1122 -33.89 37.91 -27.66
N THR A 1123 -34.42 38.45 -26.56
CA THR A 1123 -33.74 38.50 -25.25
C THR A 1123 -34.02 37.29 -24.34
N SER A 1124 -34.55 36.18 -24.87
CA SER A 1124 -34.98 35.02 -24.05
C SER A 1124 -33.84 34.13 -23.54
N GLY A 1125 -32.62 34.29 -24.06
CA GLY A 1125 -31.49 33.39 -23.82
C GLY A 1125 -31.39 32.22 -24.82
N LEU A 1126 -32.40 32.03 -25.67
CA LEU A 1126 -32.29 31.16 -26.84
C LEU A 1126 -31.27 31.75 -27.83
N VAL A 1127 -30.46 30.90 -28.49
CA VAL A 1127 -29.58 31.31 -29.59
C VAL A 1127 -29.96 30.61 -30.88
N SER A 1128 -29.89 29.27 -30.92
CA SER A 1128 -30.17 28.47 -32.12
C SER A 1128 -31.16 27.36 -31.77
N SER A 1129 -32.43 27.75 -31.62
CA SER A 1129 -33.50 26.87 -31.12
C SER A 1129 -34.75 26.93 -32.00
N VAL A 1130 -35.71 26.06 -31.71
CA VAL A 1130 -37.02 25.99 -32.37
C VAL A 1130 -38.15 25.90 -31.35
N ASP A 1131 -39.24 26.61 -31.60
CA ASP A 1131 -40.57 26.37 -31.03
C ASP A 1131 -41.19 25.20 -31.81
N SER A 1132 -41.08 23.99 -31.27
CA SER A 1132 -41.66 22.75 -31.83
C SER A 1132 -42.99 22.35 -31.16
N GLY A 1133 -43.44 23.11 -30.15
CA GLY A 1133 -44.69 22.86 -29.41
C GLY A 1133 -44.67 21.54 -28.62
N PHE A 1134 -43.49 21.00 -28.32
CA PHE A 1134 -43.32 19.63 -27.85
C PHE A 1134 -42.83 19.60 -26.40
N PHE A 1135 -43.78 19.56 -25.46
CA PHE A 1135 -43.56 19.77 -24.03
C PHE A 1135 -43.12 18.48 -23.30
N VAL A 1136 -41.88 18.06 -23.54
CA VAL A 1136 -41.22 17.00 -22.76
C VAL A 1136 -40.59 17.55 -21.49
N ASP A 1137 -40.32 16.66 -20.53
CA ASP A 1137 -39.55 16.99 -19.33
C ASP A 1137 -38.09 17.29 -19.71
N HIS A 1138 -37.57 18.40 -19.17
CA HIS A 1138 -36.24 18.90 -19.47
C HIS A 1138 -35.21 18.68 -18.34
N GLY A 1139 -35.52 17.88 -17.31
CA GLY A 1139 -34.58 17.58 -16.21
C GLY A 1139 -33.26 16.97 -16.70
N GLU A 1140 -33.31 15.76 -17.28
CA GLU A 1140 -32.12 15.11 -17.86
C GLU A 1140 -31.46 15.96 -18.98
N PRO A 1141 -32.21 16.61 -19.91
CA PRO A 1141 -31.64 17.57 -20.85
C PRO A 1141 -30.86 18.74 -20.23
N LEU A 1142 -31.34 19.33 -19.13
CA LEU A 1142 -30.71 20.47 -18.47
C LEU A 1142 -29.51 20.06 -17.60
N GLU A 1143 -29.60 18.95 -16.85
CA GLU A 1143 -28.44 18.38 -16.14
C GLU A 1143 -27.29 18.08 -17.12
N ALA A 1144 -27.62 17.52 -18.29
CA ALA A 1144 -26.65 17.28 -19.37
C ALA A 1144 -26.14 18.58 -20.04
N LEU A 1145 -26.89 19.68 -19.98
CA LEU A 1145 -26.49 20.98 -20.52
C LEU A 1145 -25.52 21.70 -19.58
N GLU A 1146 -25.77 21.67 -18.27
CA GLU A 1146 -24.85 22.18 -17.25
C GLU A 1146 -23.50 21.46 -17.32
N TRP A 1147 -23.50 20.12 -17.38
CA TRP A 1147 -22.25 19.35 -17.49
C TRP A 1147 -21.45 19.65 -18.76
N VAL A 1148 -22.10 19.94 -19.89
CA VAL A 1148 -21.40 20.36 -21.11
C VAL A 1148 -20.74 21.73 -20.91
N ARG A 1149 -21.44 22.67 -20.26
CA ARG A 1149 -20.95 24.03 -19.94
C ARG A 1149 -19.77 24.05 -18.95
N GLU A 1150 -19.60 23.03 -18.11
CA GLU A 1150 -18.35 22.84 -17.33
C GLU A 1150 -17.11 22.62 -18.21
N SER A 1151 -17.30 22.12 -19.44
CA SER A 1151 -16.22 21.61 -20.30
C SER A 1151 -15.96 22.44 -21.56
N MET A 1152 -16.94 23.22 -22.02
CA MET A 1152 -16.84 24.05 -23.22
C MET A 1152 -17.96 25.10 -23.29
N ASP A 1153 -17.73 26.20 -24.00
CA ASP A 1153 -18.77 27.20 -24.29
C ASP A 1153 -19.87 26.59 -25.17
N TRP A 1154 -21.13 26.66 -24.72
CA TRP A 1154 -22.27 26.08 -25.43
C TRP A 1154 -22.92 27.09 -26.41
N PRO A 1155 -22.86 26.87 -27.73
CA PRO A 1155 -23.20 27.90 -28.71
C PRO A 1155 -24.68 27.99 -29.10
N LEU A 1156 -25.53 27.06 -28.64
CA LEU A 1156 -26.95 27.03 -29.05
C LEU A 1156 -27.89 27.74 -28.07
N GLY A 1157 -27.37 28.25 -26.95
CA GLY A 1157 -28.11 29.03 -25.95
C GLY A 1157 -28.80 28.19 -24.88
N GLU A 1158 -29.86 28.75 -24.30
CA GLU A 1158 -30.72 28.07 -23.32
C GLU A 1158 -31.74 27.11 -23.96
N LEU A 1159 -32.32 26.26 -23.12
CA LEU A 1159 -33.42 25.36 -23.45
C LEU A 1159 -34.67 25.76 -22.64
N LEU A 1160 -35.76 26.12 -23.33
CA LEU A 1160 -37.03 26.51 -22.72
C LEU A 1160 -38.10 25.43 -22.94
N ASP A 1161 -39.14 25.41 -22.10
CA ASP A 1161 -40.28 24.50 -22.25
C ASP A 1161 -40.89 24.57 -23.66
N GLY A 1162 -41.18 23.40 -24.25
CA GLY A 1162 -41.75 23.27 -25.60
C GLY A 1162 -40.80 23.63 -26.75
N HIS A 1163 -39.53 23.96 -26.44
CA HIS A 1163 -38.49 24.28 -27.41
C HIS A 1163 -37.43 23.18 -27.49
N GLU A 1164 -36.73 23.12 -28.62
CA GLU A 1164 -35.60 22.22 -28.85
C GLU A 1164 -34.43 22.98 -29.47
N PHE A 1165 -33.20 22.50 -29.31
CA PHE A 1165 -32.06 23.03 -30.06
C PHE A 1165 -32.15 22.62 -31.53
N VAL A 1166 -31.76 23.51 -32.44
CA VAL A 1166 -31.56 23.17 -33.86
C VAL A 1166 -30.09 23.33 -34.24
N LEU A 1167 -29.53 22.28 -34.83
CA LEU A 1167 -28.13 22.21 -35.26
C LEU A 1167 -28.05 21.77 -36.72
N ILE A 1168 -27.44 22.59 -37.58
CA ILE A 1168 -27.28 22.35 -39.01
C ILE A 1168 -25.80 22.51 -39.41
N LEU A 1169 -25.21 21.45 -39.97
CA LEU A 1169 -23.77 21.33 -40.20
C LEU A 1169 -23.45 21.10 -41.68
N GLN A 1170 -22.61 21.97 -42.25
CA GLN A 1170 -22.13 21.81 -43.62
C GLN A 1170 -21.11 20.67 -43.73
N ALA A 1171 -21.32 19.72 -44.64
CA ALA A 1171 -20.40 18.62 -44.91
C ALA A 1171 -19.02 19.10 -45.38
N ARG A 1172 -17.96 18.39 -44.98
CA ARG A 1172 -16.58 18.70 -45.41
C ARG A 1172 -16.28 18.00 -46.74
N ARG A 1173 -16.54 18.67 -47.86
CA ARG A 1173 -16.19 18.18 -49.20
C ARG A 1173 -14.71 17.78 -49.25
N ARG A 1174 -14.42 16.50 -49.54
CA ARG A 1174 -13.05 16.03 -49.84
C ARG A 1174 -12.55 16.80 -51.06
N SER A 1175 -11.47 17.56 -50.90
CA SER A 1175 -10.76 18.12 -52.05
C SER A 1175 -10.26 16.99 -52.93
N ARG A 1176 -10.84 16.82 -54.13
CA ARG A 1176 -10.27 15.93 -55.14
C ARG A 1176 -8.83 16.38 -55.39
N SER A 1177 -7.87 15.53 -55.03
CA SER A 1177 -6.49 15.71 -55.48
C SER A 1177 -6.51 15.77 -57.00
N ARG A 1178 -5.74 16.69 -57.59
CA ARG A 1178 -5.54 16.75 -59.04
C ARG A 1178 -4.72 15.54 -59.46
N SER A 1179 -5.38 14.40 -59.71
CA SER A 1179 -4.78 13.28 -60.42
C SER A 1179 -4.32 13.76 -61.79
N SER A 1180 -3.05 13.53 -62.11
CA SER A 1180 -2.44 14.09 -63.31
C SER A 1180 -3.05 13.50 -64.58
N SER A 1181 -3.32 14.37 -65.54
CA SER A 1181 -3.70 14.01 -66.92
C SER A 1181 -2.50 13.40 -67.64
N SER A 1182 -2.17 12.14 -67.33
CA SER A 1182 -0.95 11.48 -67.80
C SER A 1182 -1.10 9.95 -67.93
N ARG A 1183 -2.09 9.49 -68.70
CA ARG A 1183 -2.14 8.17 -69.37
C ARG A 1183 -3.32 8.06 -70.35
N GLN A 1184 -3.15 8.64 -71.53
CA GLN A 1184 -3.70 8.04 -72.76
C GLN A 1184 -2.68 7.03 -73.31
N ASN A 1185 -3.14 6.18 -74.24
CA ASN A 1185 -2.41 5.23 -75.09
C ASN A 1185 -2.09 3.83 -74.50
N ALA A 1186 -2.01 2.86 -75.42
CA ALA A 1186 -1.82 1.41 -75.27
C ALA A 1186 -2.99 0.66 -74.56
N THR A 1187 -4.12 0.30 -75.21
CA THR A 1187 -4.38 -0.65 -76.34
C THR A 1187 -4.50 -2.13 -75.94
N SER A 1188 -5.74 -2.59 -75.72
CA SER A 1188 -6.34 -3.80 -76.34
C SER A 1188 -7.83 -3.82 -76.03
#